data_AF-A0A026WSF9-F1
#
_entry.id   AF-A0A026WSF9-F1
#
_cell.length_a   1.000
_cell.length_b   1.000
_cell.length_c   1.000
_cell.angle_alpha   90.00
_cell.angle_beta   90.00
_cell.angle_gamma   90.00
#
_symmetry.space_group_name_H-M   'P 1'
#
loop_
_entity.id
_entity.type
_entity.pdbx_description
1 polymer ?
#
loop_
_entity_poly.entity_id
_entity_poly.type
_entity_poly.pdbx_seq_one_letter_code
_entity_poly.pdbx_strand_id
1 'polypeptide(L)'
;MDLPVNEENLQQILDKLSEDETSIKKNLDTILARQCHVEAKLQNIGKVLPNVIVIRTEGEKFRDMIARTNELAENVSAKVRQLDLARSRVCECQNRVNDILDLQLCSEGVATALHNENYEQGAAHVHRYLAMDQQLLERTAEDVSGDHTSISSSLVTLQQAAMQLRAVVTHKFDEAVKSEDLASVERFFKIFPLLGMHLEGLKKFCSYLCTKLHETAQKNLEVALEVKSNDKRAAVIFADTMTLLFEGIARIVEVHQPIIETYYGPGRLLMTISILQKECDRQVKKIITVFTKHRNISKNVQMINEYSRKVPSPERIDPKELDLLLGEITIMHSRAELYVRFLRRRVKNDIEISTTDETQCAELLNEFEAMVNNSELAHGMQELLGAYLALERYFLEESVNKALGMDALDPDQQTSSMIDDVFFIVQKCVRRAMSSWSVDGVCAVVNMACGILEGEFANRLRNRLRQGYPAGYLDLAQAYNALQTSIQHGRLQTSDTEYARLMFLAYLNNTDVSTEYVETLCKSLSMEIDATFPNMQKKDRGKIDSCLSSLKGVILIFRGVIDYGLEQLRVSAVKPRVTPWVDAFLSIDHHINEDELLRYETDEPFVQTLVTNLDGLLQGFKGSLTTSNYDALIGLLTAEVTARLEKVVLKSTFNRAGGLILDKEIRSLASYLAAATSWSVRDKFARLTQIATILSIEKVEELADYCGADAIAWRLTPSEVRRIASLRIDFRPEDIKRLKL
;
A
#
# COMPACT_ATOMS: atom_id res chain seq x y z
N MET A 1 -5.55 -33.05 -95.44
CA MET A 1 -5.11 -31.69 -95.77
C MET A 1 -4.35 -31.75 -97.06
N ASP A 2 -4.88 -31.00 -98.01
CA ASP A 2 -4.36 -30.69 -99.33
C ASP A 2 -2.89 -30.24 -99.29
N LEU A 3 -2.00 -31.17 -99.60
CA LEU A 3 -0.69 -30.85 -100.17
C LEU A 3 -0.67 -31.45 -101.58
N PRO A 4 -0.34 -30.66 -102.61
CA PRO A 4 -0.40 -31.07 -104.01
C PRO A 4 0.59 -32.22 -104.22
N VAL A 5 0.10 -33.33 -104.76
CA VAL A 5 0.88 -34.55 -104.94
C VAL A 5 1.82 -34.36 -106.14
N ASN A 6 2.99 -33.78 -105.87
CA ASN A 6 4.19 -33.95 -106.67
C ASN A 6 4.99 -35.13 -106.10
N GLU A 7 5.73 -35.84 -106.96
CA GLU A 7 6.43 -37.09 -106.63
C GLU A 7 7.36 -37.02 -105.40
N GLU A 8 7.84 -35.83 -105.01
CA GLU A 8 8.66 -35.64 -103.80
C GLU A 8 7.88 -35.73 -102.47
N ASN A 9 6.55 -35.55 -102.47
CA ASN A 9 5.73 -35.48 -101.24
C ASN A 9 5.08 -36.81 -100.83
N LEU A 10 5.11 -37.84 -101.67
CA LEU A 10 4.45 -39.13 -101.42
C LEU A 10 5.05 -39.86 -100.21
N GLN A 11 6.38 -39.80 -100.03
CA GLN A 11 7.06 -40.46 -98.92
C GLN A 11 6.63 -39.90 -97.56
N GLN A 12 6.51 -38.56 -97.45
CA GLN A 12 6.11 -37.91 -96.21
C GLN A 12 4.65 -38.18 -95.82
N ILE A 13 3.75 -38.32 -96.80
CA ILE A 13 2.34 -38.65 -96.52
C ILE A 13 2.22 -40.09 -96.03
N LEU A 14 3.04 -41.01 -96.58
CA LEU A 14 3.03 -42.42 -96.21
C LEU A 14 3.58 -42.64 -94.80
N ASP A 15 4.64 -41.92 -94.42
CA ASP A 15 5.17 -41.93 -93.05
C ASP A 15 4.12 -41.38 -92.05
N LYS A 16 3.45 -40.27 -92.38
CA LYS A 16 2.36 -39.72 -91.54
C LYS A 16 1.19 -40.68 -91.36
N LEU A 17 0.76 -41.35 -92.43
CA LEU A 17 -0.32 -42.35 -92.34
C LEU A 17 0.08 -43.54 -91.47
N SER A 18 1.36 -43.94 -91.48
CA SER A 18 1.86 -45.02 -90.62
C SER A 18 1.92 -44.62 -89.14
N GLU A 19 2.29 -43.37 -88.84
CA GLU A 19 2.20 -42.79 -87.48
C GLU A 19 0.75 -42.73 -86.99
N ASP A 20 -0.18 -42.29 -87.84
CA ASP A 20 -1.60 -42.26 -87.50
C ASP A 20 -2.17 -43.67 -87.29
N GLU A 21 -1.79 -44.66 -88.12
CA GLU A 21 -2.25 -46.04 -87.95
C GLU A 21 -1.73 -46.66 -86.64
N THR A 22 -0.46 -46.42 -86.29
CA THR A 22 0.12 -46.89 -85.02
C THR A 22 -0.51 -46.21 -83.80
N SER A 23 -0.81 -44.91 -83.89
CA SER A 23 -1.54 -44.16 -82.86
C SER A 23 -2.96 -44.69 -82.65
N ILE A 24 -3.70 -44.95 -83.74
CA ILE A 24 -5.07 -45.47 -83.67
C ILE A 24 -5.10 -46.89 -83.09
N LYS A 25 -4.17 -47.78 -83.49
CA LYS A 25 -4.04 -49.11 -82.89
C LYS A 25 -3.82 -49.05 -81.38
N LYS A 26 -2.92 -48.18 -80.92
CA LYS A 26 -2.63 -48.01 -79.49
C LYS A 26 -3.86 -47.50 -78.71
N ASN A 27 -4.63 -46.60 -79.31
CA ASN A 27 -5.89 -46.13 -78.72
C ASN A 27 -6.96 -47.24 -78.68
N LEU A 28 -7.06 -48.05 -79.74
CA LEU A 28 -8.01 -49.17 -79.80
C LEU A 28 -7.71 -50.23 -78.72
N ASP A 29 -6.44 -50.61 -78.56
CA ASP A 29 -6.02 -51.54 -77.51
C ASP A 29 -6.34 -51.02 -76.11
N THR A 30 -6.18 -49.71 -75.90
CA THR A 30 -6.53 -49.06 -74.63
C THR A 30 -8.04 -49.11 -74.37
N ILE A 31 -8.89 -48.94 -75.39
CA ILE A 31 -10.35 -49.03 -75.27
C ILE A 31 -10.80 -50.48 -75.04
N LEU A 32 -10.22 -51.45 -75.75
CA LEU A 32 -10.53 -52.87 -75.57
C LEU A 32 -10.15 -53.36 -74.17
N ALA A 33 -9.00 -52.92 -73.63
CA ALA A 33 -8.63 -53.20 -72.24
C ALA A 33 -9.64 -52.63 -71.22
N ARG A 34 -10.22 -51.46 -71.51
CA ARG A 34 -11.27 -50.86 -70.66
C ARG A 34 -12.57 -51.66 -70.71
N GLN A 35 -12.93 -52.27 -71.84
CA GLN A 35 -14.16 -53.07 -71.95
C GLN A 35 -14.13 -54.28 -71.02
N CYS A 36 -13.02 -55.01 -70.95
CA CYS A 36 -12.86 -56.13 -70.01
C CYS A 36 -13.00 -55.69 -68.54
N HIS A 37 -12.48 -54.50 -68.21
CA HIS A 37 -12.60 -53.96 -66.85
C HIS A 37 -14.04 -53.53 -66.51
N VAL A 38 -14.79 -53.00 -67.49
CA VAL A 38 -16.19 -52.62 -67.32
C VAL A 38 -17.08 -53.85 -67.16
N GLU A 39 -16.87 -54.92 -67.94
CA GLU A 39 -17.60 -56.18 -67.80
C GLU A 39 -17.35 -56.83 -66.44
N ALA A 40 -16.10 -56.83 -65.94
CA ALA A 40 -15.78 -57.31 -64.60
C ALA A 40 -16.52 -56.53 -63.51
N LYS A 41 -16.62 -55.19 -63.65
CA LYS A 41 -17.41 -54.36 -62.73
C LYS A 41 -18.91 -54.65 -62.81
N LEU A 42 -19.44 -54.86 -64.01
CA LEU A 42 -20.85 -55.23 -64.24
C LEU A 42 -21.20 -56.59 -63.61
N GLN A 43 -20.32 -57.58 -63.73
CA GLN A 43 -20.50 -58.87 -63.04
C GLN A 43 -20.47 -58.73 -61.51
N ASN A 44 -19.58 -57.89 -60.97
CA ASN A 44 -19.57 -57.61 -59.52
C ASN A 44 -20.86 -56.92 -59.06
N ILE A 45 -21.39 -55.96 -59.83
CA ILE A 45 -22.69 -55.34 -59.55
C ILE A 45 -23.81 -56.40 -59.61
N GLY A 46 -23.78 -57.29 -60.61
CA GLY A 46 -24.73 -58.40 -60.71
C GLY A 46 -24.71 -59.35 -59.51
N LYS A 47 -23.54 -59.60 -58.91
CA LYS A 47 -23.41 -60.40 -57.67
C LYS A 47 -23.91 -59.66 -56.43
N VAL A 48 -23.79 -58.33 -56.38
CA VAL A 48 -24.18 -57.52 -55.21
C VAL A 48 -25.67 -57.19 -55.21
N LEU A 49 -26.31 -57.09 -56.38
CA LEU A 49 -27.72 -56.72 -56.51
C LEU A 49 -28.69 -57.58 -55.68
N PRO A 50 -28.58 -58.93 -55.62
CA PRO A 50 -29.43 -59.77 -54.78
C PRO A 50 -29.27 -59.45 -53.29
N ASN A 51 -28.04 -59.20 -52.83
CA ASN A 51 -27.77 -58.84 -51.44
C ASN A 51 -28.39 -57.47 -51.09
N VAL A 52 -28.36 -56.51 -52.02
CA VAL A 52 -29.02 -55.21 -51.82
C VAL A 52 -30.54 -55.37 -51.73
N ILE A 53 -31.15 -56.28 -52.50
CA ILE A 53 -32.58 -56.58 -52.39
C ILE A 53 -32.90 -57.22 -51.04
N VAL A 54 -32.09 -58.17 -50.56
CA VAL A 54 -32.27 -58.78 -49.23
C VAL A 54 -32.13 -57.72 -48.13
N ILE A 55 -31.10 -56.87 -48.17
CA ILE A 55 -30.91 -55.76 -47.21
C ILE A 55 -32.10 -54.80 -47.26
N ARG A 56 -32.64 -54.48 -48.44
CA ARG A 56 -33.85 -53.65 -48.56
C ARG A 56 -35.03 -54.32 -47.87
N THR A 57 -35.21 -55.62 -48.09
CA THR A 57 -36.33 -56.38 -47.51
C THR A 57 -36.21 -56.50 -46.00
N GLU A 58 -35.00 -56.72 -45.48
CA GLU A 58 -34.73 -56.70 -44.03
C GLU A 58 -34.87 -55.30 -43.44
N GLY A 59 -34.43 -54.27 -44.16
CA GLY A 59 -34.62 -52.87 -43.78
C GLY A 59 -36.10 -52.48 -43.72
N GLU A 60 -36.92 -52.94 -44.67
CA GLU A 60 -38.38 -52.77 -44.63
C GLU A 60 -38.99 -53.49 -43.42
N LYS A 61 -38.60 -54.76 -43.16
CA LYS A 61 -39.05 -55.48 -41.97
C LYS A 61 -38.63 -54.79 -40.67
N PHE A 62 -37.42 -54.24 -40.62
CA PHE A 62 -36.91 -53.52 -39.44
C PHE A 62 -37.61 -52.19 -39.26
N ARG A 63 -37.88 -51.45 -40.35
CA ARG A 63 -38.72 -50.25 -40.33
C ARG A 63 -40.11 -50.55 -39.80
N ASP A 64 -40.74 -51.64 -40.26
CA ASP A 64 -42.06 -52.02 -39.79
C ASP A 64 -42.04 -52.48 -38.32
N MET A 65 -40.96 -53.12 -37.87
CA MET A 65 -40.75 -53.46 -36.46
C MET A 65 -40.56 -52.20 -35.60
N ILE A 66 -39.77 -51.23 -36.04
CA ILE A 66 -39.60 -49.94 -35.37
C ILE A 66 -40.93 -49.19 -35.34
N ALA A 67 -41.67 -49.15 -36.45
CA ALA A 67 -42.97 -48.48 -36.52
C ALA A 67 -43.96 -49.09 -35.50
N ARG A 68 -44.05 -50.43 -35.44
CA ARG A 68 -44.85 -51.13 -34.43
C ARG A 68 -44.37 -50.88 -33.00
N THR A 69 -43.05 -50.81 -32.79
CA THR A 69 -42.47 -50.53 -31.47
C THR A 69 -42.74 -49.09 -31.04
N ASN A 70 -42.67 -48.13 -31.97
CA ASN A 70 -43.01 -46.73 -31.73
C ASN A 70 -44.50 -46.57 -31.42
N GLU A 71 -45.38 -47.22 -32.16
CA GLU A 71 -46.82 -47.23 -31.90
C GLU A 71 -47.13 -47.84 -30.52
N LEU A 72 -46.47 -48.95 -30.15
CA LEU A 72 -46.60 -49.52 -28.82
C LEU A 72 -46.07 -48.58 -27.73
N ALA A 73 -44.91 -47.96 -27.95
CA ALA A 73 -44.29 -47.02 -27.02
C ALA A 73 -45.13 -45.74 -26.84
N GLU A 74 -45.72 -45.21 -27.91
CA GLU A 74 -46.68 -44.10 -27.84
C GLU A 74 -47.92 -44.49 -27.05
N ASN A 75 -48.49 -45.67 -27.31
CA ASN A 75 -49.67 -46.16 -26.59
C ASN A 75 -49.37 -46.40 -25.09
N VAL A 76 -48.21 -46.96 -24.77
CA VAL A 76 -47.77 -47.15 -23.37
C VAL A 76 -47.51 -45.79 -22.72
N SER A 77 -46.78 -44.88 -23.38
CA SER A 77 -46.51 -43.54 -22.85
C SER A 77 -47.79 -42.74 -22.65
N ALA A 78 -48.76 -42.84 -23.56
CA ALA A 78 -50.07 -42.20 -23.42
C ALA A 78 -50.84 -42.75 -22.21
N LYS A 79 -50.86 -44.07 -22.03
CA LYS A 79 -51.47 -44.70 -20.83
C LYS A 79 -50.75 -44.32 -19.54
N VAL A 80 -49.41 -44.27 -19.55
CA VAL A 80 -48.61 -43.86 -18.39
C VAL A 80 -48.88 -42.38 -18.06
N ARG A 81 -48.91 -41.48 -19.05
CA ARG A 81 -49.29 -40.07 -18.84
C ARG A 81 -50.71 -39.93 -18.28
N GLN A 82 -51.67 -40.72 -18.77
CA GLN A 82 -53.02 -40.72 -18.22
C GLN A 82 -53.04 -41.21 -16.76
N LEU A 83 -52.26 -42.24 -16.45
CA LEU A 83 -52.13 -42.78 -15.10
C LEU A 83 -51.41 -41.80 -14.16
N ASP A 84 -50.35 -41.12 -14.62
CA ASP A 84 -49.64 -40.09 -13.87
C ASP A 84 -50.52 -38.86 -13.64
N LEU A 85 -51.33 -38.47 -14.64
CA LEU A 85 -52.29 -37.38 -14.49
C LEU A 85 -53.40 -37.74 -13.49
N ALA A 86 -53.89 -38.98 -13.52
CA ALA A 86 -54.84 -39.48 -12.52
C ALA A 86 -54.19 -39.55 -11.12
N ARG A 87 -52.97 -40.08 -11.01
CA ARG A 87 -52.22 -40.16 -9.75
C ARG A 87 -51.92 -38.77 -9.19
N SER A 88 -51.51 -37.83 -10.03
CA SER A 88 -51.25 -36.43 -9.66
C SER A 88 -52.51 -35.79 -9.11
N ARG A 89 -53.66 -35.94 -9.81
CA ARG A 89 -54.96 -35.46 -9.32
C ARG A 89 -55.38 -36.12 -8.01
N VAL A 90 -55.15 -37.43 -7.84
CA VAL A 90 -55.47 -38.12 -6.58
C VAL A 90 -54.58 -37.62 -5.44
N CYS A 91 -53.28 -37.41 -5.68
CA CYS A 91 -52.38 -36.83 -4.68
C CYS A 91 -52.78 -35.39 -4.33
N GLU A 92 -53.16 -34.60 -5.33
CA GLU A 92 -53.67 -33.24 -5.12
C GLU A 92 -54.97 -33.24 -4.31
N CYS A 93 -55.93 -34.12 -4.64
CA CYS A 93 -57.15 -34.29 -3.85
C CYS A 93 -56.85 -34.77 -2.43
N GLN A 94 -55.91 -35.69 -2.24
CA GLN A 94 -55.51 -36.17 -0.91
C GLN A 94 -54.91 -35.03 -0.08
N ASN A 95 -54.03 -34.23 -0.67
CA ASN A 95 -53.47 -33.06 -0.02
C ASN A 95 -54.57 -32.04 0.33
N ARG A 96 -55.49 -31.74 -0.60
CA ARG A 96 -56.63 -30.85 -0.33
C ARG A 96 -57.52 -31.35 0.82
N VAL A 97 -57.78 -32.66 0.90
CA VAL A 97 -58.57 -33.24 2.00
C VAL A 97 -57.82 -33.13 3.32
N ASN A 98 -56.51 -33.39 3.32
CA ASN A 98 -55.68 -33.20 4.52
C ASN A 98 -55.64 -31.72 4.94
N ASP A 99 -55.53 -30.78 4.00
CA ASP A 99 -55.54 -29.34 4.28
C ASP A 99 -56.88 -28.88 4.88
N ILE A 100 -58.02 -29.42 4.39
CA ILE A 100 -59.36 -29.14 4.96
C ILE A 100 -59.49 -29.72 6.38
N LEU A 101 -59.04 -30.95 6.61
CA LEU A 101 -59.05 -31.58 7.94
C LEU A 101 -58.17 -30.78 8.91
N ASP A 102 -56.97 -30.41 8.49
CA ASP A 102 -56.07 -29.59 9.30
C ASP A 102 -56.64 -28.19 9.54
N LEU A 103 -57.40 -27.61 8.60
CA LEU A 103 -58.07 -26.32 8.79
C LEU A 103 -59.16 -26.40 9.86
N GLN A 104 -59.96 -27.47 9.88
CA GLN A 104 -60.94 -27.71 10.96
C GLN A 104 -60.25 -27.93 12.31
N LEU A 105 -59.19 -28.74 12.35
CA LEU A 105 -58.40 -28.95 13.56
C LEU A 105 -57.71 -27.67 14.05
N CYS A 106 -57.27 -26.80 13.15
CA CYS A 106 -56.71 -25.50 13.51
C CYS A 106 -57.78 -24.55 14.02
N SER A 107 -59.00 -24.52 13.46
CA SER A 107 -60.06 -23.62 13.93
C SER A 107 -60.53 -24.00 15.35
N GLU A 108 -60.74 -25.30 15.60
CA GLU A 108 -61.08 -25.83 16.93
C GLU A 108 -59.91 -25.70 17.91
N GLY A 109 -58.69 -26.01 17.46
CA GLY A 109 -57.47 -25.91 18.26
C GLY A 109 -57.14 -24.48 18.70
N VAL A 110 -57.34 -23.48 17.82
CA VAL A 110 -57.13 -22.07 18.17
C VAL A 110 -58.20 -21.56 19.12
N ALA A 111 -59.47 -21.93 18.92
CA ALA A 111 -60.56 -21.52 19.81
C ALA A 111 -60.39 -22.09 21.23
N THR A 112 -59.99 -23.35 21.35
CA THR A 112 -59.69 -24.00 22.64
C THR A 112 -58.43 -23.45 23.30
N ALA A 113 -57.38 -23.17 22.54
CA ALA A 113 -56.15 -22.57 23.05
C ALA A 113 -56.36 -21.13 23.57
N LEU A 114 -57.20 -20.34 22.89
CA LEU A 114 -57.59 -19.00 23.35
C LEU A 114 -58.39 -19.07 24.66
N HIS A 115 -59.28 -20.06 24.81
CA HIS A 115 -60.06 -20.24 26.04
C HIS A 115 -59.19 -20.67 27.24
N ASN A 116 -58.18 -21.50 26.99
CA ASN A 116 -57.27 -22.02 28.02
C ASN A 116 -56.05 -21.10 28.28
N GLU A 117 -56.00 -19.92 27.67
CA GLU A 117 -54.85 -18.98 27.71
C GLU A 117 -53.49 -19.61 27.29
N ASN A 118 -53.53 -20.72 26.55
CA ASN A 118 -52.34 -21.44 26.09
C ASN A 118 -51.88 -20.91 24.72
N TYR A 119 -51.25 -19.73 24.72
CA TYR A 119 -50.90 -19.01 23.51
C TYR A 119 -49.88 -19.72 22.59
N GLU A 120 -49.03 -20.62 23.13
CA GLU A 120 -48.05 -21.39 22.34
C GLU A 120 -48.72 -22.42 21.42
N GLN A 121 -49.70 -23.16 21.95
CA GLN A 121 -50.48 -24.13 21.16
C GLN A 121 -51.33 -23.38 20.13
N GLY A 122 -51.97 -22.28 20.54
CA GLY A 122 -52.71 -21.42 19.61
C GLY A 122 -51.84 -20.90 18.47
N ALA A 123 -50.61 -20.46 18.78
CA ALA A 123 -49.68 -19.98 17.77
C ALA A 123 -49.16 -21.10 16.85
N ALA A 124 -48.98 -22.33 17.35
CA ALA A 124 -48.62 -23.48 16.53
C ALA A 124 -49.72 -23.84 15.52
N HIS A 125 -50.99 -23.76 15.92
CA HIS A 125 -52.13 -23.96 15.03
C HIS A 125 -52.26 -22.82 14.00
N VAL A 126 -52.06 -21.57 14.42
CA VAL A 126 -52.01 -20.41 13.50
C VAL A 126 -50.83 -20.51 12.54
N HIS A 127 -49.67 -20.98 12.98
CA HIS A 127 -48.51 -21.18 12.12
C HIS A 127 -48.78 -22.22 11.04
N ARG A 128 -49.41 -23.35 11.40
CA ARG A 128 -49.82 -24.38 10.45
C ARG A 128 -50.80 -23.82 9.42
N TYR A 129 -51.75 -23.01 9.86
CA TYR A 129 -52.67 -22.29 8.96
C TYR A 129 -51.93 -21.33 8.01
N LEU A 130 -50.99 -20.53 8.50
CA LEU A 130 -50.21 -19.59 7.67
C LEU A 130 -49.25 -20.29 6.70
N ALA A 131 -48.87 -21.53 6.97
CA ALA A 131 -48.07 -22.36 6.08
C ALA A 131 -48.90 -23.02 4.95
N MET A 132 -50.23 -23.03 5.05
CA MET A 132 -51.12 -23.51 3.99
C MET A 132 -51.27 -22.47 2.88
N ASP A 133 -51.46 -22.93 1.65
CA ASP A 133 -51.71 -22.04 0.50
C ASP A 133 -53.15 -21.50 0.54
N GLN A 134 -53.26 -20.24 0.94
CA GLN A 134 -54.51 -19.53 1.09
C GLN A 134 -55.31 -19.44 -0.22
N GLN A 135 -54.64 -19.40 -1.38
CA GLN A 135 -55.31 -19.34 -2.69
C GLN A 135 -55.90 -20.69 -3.10
N LEU A 136 -55.26 -21.80 -2.71
CA LEU A 136 -55.77 -23.16 -2.93
C LEU A 136 -56.97 -23.45 -2.02
N LEU A 137 -56.95 -22.96 -0.79
CA LEU A 137 -58.06 -23.09 0.16
C LEU A 137 -59.29 -22.30 -0.27
N GLU A 138 -59.12 -21.06 -0.76
CA GLU A 138 -60.21 -20.23 -1.28
C GLU A 138 -60.84 -20.87 -2.53
N ARG A 139 -60.03 -21.36 -3.48
CA ARG A 139 -60.54 -22.08 -4.67
C ARG A 139 -61.26 -23.39 -4.31
N THR A 140 -60.76 -24.11 -3.31
CA THR A 140 -61.40 -25.36 -2.87
C THR A 140 -62.72 -25.08 -2.15
N ALA A 141 -62.86 -23.95 -1.46
CA ALA A 141 -64.13 -23.51 -0.87
C ALA A 141 -65.18 -23.12 -1.93
N GLU A 142 -64.75 -22.61 -3.09
CA GLU A 142 -65.62 -22.31 -4.24
C GLU A 142 -66.08 -23.58 -4.98
N ASP A 143 -65.23 -24.60 -5.10
CA ASP A 143 -65.51 -25.85 -5.82
C ASP A 143 -66.48 -26.82 -5.07
N VAL A 144 -66.54 -26.76 -3.73
CA VAL A 144 -67.35 -27.68 -2.90
C VAL A 144 -68.76 -27.12 -2.66
N SER A 145 -69.67 -27.43 -3.57
CA SER A 145 -71.08 -26.99 -3.62
C SER A 145 -72.01 -27.49 -2.49
N GLY A 146 -71.47 -28.03 -1.39
CA GLY A 146 -72.26 -28.63 -0.29
C GLY A 146 -72.26 -27.88 1.04
N ASP A 147 -71.18 -27.19 1.40
CA ASP A 147 -70.98 -26.62 2.74
C ASP A 147 -70.13 -25.32 2.69
N HIS A 148 -70.50 -24.40 1.78
CA HIS A 148 -69.80 -23.11 1.65
C HIS A 148 -69.75 -22.31 2.96
N THR A 149 -70.69 -22.53 3.89
CA THR A 149 -70.77 -21.79 5.14
C THR A 149 -69.79 -22.27 6.21
N SER A 150 -69.42 -23.55 6.27
CA SER A 150 -68.56 -24.08 7.34
C SER A 150 -67.08 -23.81 7.09
N ILE A 151 -66.63 -23.91 5.83
CA ILE A 151 -65.22 -23.69 5.45
C ILE A 151 -64.90 -22.18 5.41
N SER A 152 -65.78 -21.37 4.80
CA SER A 152 -65.60 -19.91 4.80
C SER A 152 -65.72 -19.29 6.20
N SER A 153 -66.65 -19.78 7.04
CA SER A 153 -66.72 -19.33 8.44
C SER A 153 -65.52 -19.78 9.27
N SER A 154 -64.98 -20.98 9.03
CA SER A 154 -63.75 -21.43 9.70
C SER A 154 -62.54 -20.59 9.30
N LEU A 155 -62.45 -20.18 8.03
CA LEU A 155 -61.42 -19.24 7.54
C LEU A 155 -61.54 -17.86 8.20
N VAL A 156 -62.75 -17.29 8.26
CA VAL A 156 -63.00 -16.00 8.91
C VAL A 156 -62.71 -16.07 10.42
N THR A 157 -63.14 -17.17 11.07
CA THR A 157 -62.91 -17.40 12.50
C THR A 157 -61.41 -17.55 12.79
N LEU A 158 -60.66 -18.26 11.94
CA LEU A 158 -59.20 -18.38 12.05
C LEU A 158 -58.48 -17.05 11.83
N GLN A 159 -58.89 -16.25 10.85
CA GLN A 159 -58.34 -14.90 10.64
C GLN A 159 -58.60 -13.99 11.83
N GLN A 160 -59.83 -14.01 12.36
CA GLN A 160 -60.21 -13.22 13.53
C GLN A 160 -59.47 -13.68 14.79
N ALA A 161 -59.36 -14.99 14.99
CA ALA A 161 -58.62 -15.57 16.11
C ALA A 161 -57.10 -15.32 16.00
N ALA A 162 -56.54 -15.36 14.78
CA ALA A 162 -55.16 -14.97 14.54
C ALA A 162 -54.92 -13.49 14.85
N MET A 163 -55.82 -12.57 14.44
CA MET A 163 -55.72 -11.15 14.80
C MET A 163 -55.83 -10.93 16.31
N GLN A 164 -56.77 -11.60 16.98
CA GLN A 164 -56.92 -11.53 18.44
C GLN A 164 -55.68 -12.06 19.16
N LEU A 165 -55.15 -13.21 18.73
CA LEU A 165 -53.94 -13.80 19.30
C LEU A 165 -52.72 -12.90 19.11
N ARG A 166 -52.59 -12.28 17.92
CA ARG A 166 -51.55 -11.28 17.64
C ARG A 166 -51.65 -10.09 18.60
N ALA A 167 -52.86 -9.54 18.82
CA ALA A 167 -53.06 -8.42 19.73
C ALA A 167 -52.78 -8.78 21.20
N VAL A 168 -53.25 -9.95 21.66
CA VAL A 168 -53.05 -10.42 23.03
C VAL A 168 -51.57 -10.71 23.30
N VAL A 169 -50.87 -11.40 22.40
CA VAL A 169 -49.42 -11.67 22.55
C VAL A 169 -48.63 -10.36 22.56
N THR A 170 -49.01 -9.41 21.72
CA THR A 170 -48.38 -8.08 21.67
C THR A 170 -48.55 -7.32 22.97
N HIS A 171 -49.76 -7.33 23.56
CA HIS A 171 -50.04 -6.69 24.84
C HIS A 171 -49.33 -7.40 26.01
N LYS A 172 -49.35 -8.75 26.03
CA LYS A 172 -48.70 -9.54 27.07
C LYS A 172 -47.18 -9.44 27.02
N PHE A 173 -46.60 -9.29 25.83
CA PHE A 173 -45.19 -8.96 25.68
C PHE A 173 -44.85 -7.59 26.30
N ASP A 174 -45.65 -6.56 26.00
CA ASP A 174 -45.44 -5.22 26.56
C ASP A 174 -45.61 -5.19 28.09
N GLU A 175 -46.52 -6.01 28.63
CA GLU A 175 -46.70 -6.21 30.07
C GLU A 175 -45.48 -6.90 30.70
N ALA A 176 -44.95 -7.96 30.07
CA ALA A 176 -43.75 -8.67 30.51
C ALA A 176 -42.49 -7.79 30.48
N VAL A 177 -42.38 -6.91 29.48
CA VAL A 177 -41.32 -5.90 29.38
C VAL A 177 -41.38 -4.92 30.56
N LYS A 178 -42.59 -4.49 30.96
CA LYS A 178 -42.77 -3.59 32.11
C LYS A 178 -42.49 -4.26 33.46
N SER A 179 -42.76 -5.55 33.58
CA SER A 179 -42.48 -6.32 34.81
C SER A 179 -41.05 -6.87 34.89
N GLU A 180 -40.21 -6.61 33.88
CA GLU A 180 -38.83 -7.09 33.75
C GLU A 180 -38.66 -8.62 33.83
N ASP A 181 -39.67 -9.38 33.41
CA ASP A 181 -39.62 -10.84 33.44
C ASP A 181 -38.94 -11.40 32.18
N LEU A 182 -37.64 -11.71 32.30
CA LEU A 182 -36.81 -12.27 31.23
C LEU A 182 -37.39 -13.57 30.63
N ALA A 183 -37.94 -14.44 31.47
CA ALA A 183 -38.44 -15.75 31.02
C ALA A 183 -39.70 -15.58 30.16
N SER A 184 -40.61 -14.70 30.58
CA SER A 184 -41.81 -14.38 29.81
C SER A 184 -41.49 -13.63 28.52
N VAL A 185 -40.52 -12.71 28.53
CA VAL A 185 -40.08 -12.00 27.31
C VAL A 185 -39.53 -12.98 26.27
N GLU A 186 -38.64 -13.92 26.66
CA GLU A 186 -38.13 -14.94 25.75
C GLU A 186 -39.22 -15.90 25.27
N ARG A 187 -40.17 -16.26 26.14
CA ARG A 187 -41.30 -17.13 25.80
C ARG A 187 -42.17 -16.49 24.71
N PHE A 188 -42.61 -15.25 24.92
CA PHE A 188 -43.42 -14.53 23.95
C PHE A 188 -42.62 -14.19 22.67
N PHE A 189 -41.31 -13.94 22.78
CA PHE A 189 -40.44 -13.75 21.61
C PHE A 189 -40.47 -14.96 20.66
N LYS A 190 -40.44 -16.18 21.18
CA LYS A 190 -40.56 -17.42 20.36
C LYS A 190 -41.91 -17.58 19.66
N ILE A 191 -42.95 -16.88 20.13
CA ILE A 191 -44.32 -16.97 19.59
C ILE A 191 -44.52 -16.04 18.38
N PHE A 192 -43.83 -14.89 18.32
CA PHE A 192 -43.97 -13.94 17.20
C PHE A 192 -43.71 -14.54 15.80
N PRO A 193 -42.67 -15.38 15.59
CA PRO A 193 -42.45 -16.07 14.32
C PRO A 193 -43.60 -16.97 13.91
N LEU A 194 -44.16 -17.72 14.86
CA LEU A 194 -45.26 -18.65 14.62
C LEU A 194 -46.52 -17.93 14.10
N LEU A 195 -46.71 -16.67 14.53
CA LEU A 195 -47.84 -15.84 14.10
C LEU A 195 -47.58 -15.09 12.77
N GLY A 196 -46.45 -15.31 12.11
CA GLY A 196 -46.03 -14.58 10.91
C GLY A 196 -45.58 -13.14 11.17
N MET A 197 -45.35 -12.77 12.44
CA MET A 197 -44.97 -11.42 12.87
C MET A 197 -43.46 -11.31 13.13
N HIS A 198 -42.64 -11.81 12.19
CA HIS A 198 -41.18 -11.85 12.36
C HIS A 198 -40.57 -10.46 12.58
N LEU A 199 -40.95 -9.47 11.77
CA LEU A 199 -40.38 -8.12 11.83
C LEU A 199 -40.82 -7.35 13.08
N GLU A 200 -42.07 -7.52 13.50
CA GLU A 200 -42.61 -6.80 14.64
C GLU A 200 -42.06 -7.36 15.97
N GLY A 201 -41.96 -8.69 16.09
CA GLY A 201 -41.34 -9.34 17.23
C GLY A 201 -39.87 -8.93 17.41
N LEU A 202 -39.09 -8.91 16.32
CA LEU A 202 -37.71 -8.45 16.35
C LEU A 202 -37.60 -6.98 16.77
N LYS A 203 -38.44 -6.09 16.22
CA LYS A 203 -38.44 -4.67 16.60
C LYS A 203 -38.74 -4.46 18.08
N LYS A 204 -39.79 -5.12 18.60
CA LYS A 204 -40.18 -5.00 20.02
C LYS A 204 -39.12 -5.55 20.95
N PHE A 205 -38.56 -6.72 20.64
CA PHE A 205 -37.49 -7.31 21.42
C PHE A 205 -36.21 -6.47 21.39
N CYS A 206 -35.81 -5.96 20.23
CA CYS A 206 -34.67 -5.05 20.13
C CYS A 206 -34.92 -3.75 20.91
N SER A 207 -36.14 -3.21 20.90
CA SER A 207 -36.49 -2.02 21.70
C SER A 207 -36.35 -2.27 23.20
N TYR A 208 -36.73 -3.46 23.68
CA TYR A 208 -36.51 -3.86 25.07
C TYR A 208 -35.02 -3.93 25.40
N LEU A 209 -34.22 -4.60 24.56
CA LEU A 209 -32.78 -4.69 24.72
C LEU A 209 -32.10 -3.31 24.71
N CYS A 210 -32.54 -2.40 23.83
CA CYS A 210 -32.06 -1.02 23.79
C CYS A 210 -32.36 -0.28 25.10
N THR A 211 -33.50 -0.53 25.73
CA THR A 211 -33.86 0.09 27.02
C THR A 211 -32.95 -0.40 28.15
N LYS A 212 -32.67 -1.72 28.20
CA LYS A 212 -31.71 -2.29 29.17
C LYS A 212 -30.28 -1.83 28.94
N LEU A 213 -29.87 -1.72 27.67
CA LEU A 213 -28.57 -1.17 27.30
C LEU A 213 -28.46 0.30 27.73
N HIS A 214 -29.51 1.09 27.55
CA HIS A 214 -29.58 2.49 27.96
C HIS A 214 -29.35 2.67 29.46
N GLU A 215 -30.07 1.92 30.30
CA GLU A 215 -29.94 1.98 31.76
C GLU A 215 -28.54 1.60 32.22
N THR A 216 -27.97 0.56 31.61
CA THR A 216 -26.61 0.08 31.94
C THR A 216 -25.55 1.09 31.52
N ALA A 217 -25.66 1.63 30.30
CA ALA A 217 -24.75 2.65 29.78
C ALA A 217 -24.80 3.94 30.60
N GLN A 218 -25.99 4.36 31.03
CA GLN A 218 -26.16 5.54 31.87
C GLN A 218 -25.51 5.35 33.25
N LYS A 219 -25.74 4.21 33.92
CA LYS A 219 -25.07 3.90 35.19
C LYS A 219 -23.56 3.89 35.06
N ASN A 220 -23.02 3.28 34.00
CA ASN A 220 -21.59 3.27 33.75
C ASN A 220 -21.02 4.68 33.52
N LEU A 221 -21.77 5.54 32.82
CA LEU A 221 -21.39 6.94 32.61
C LEU A 221 -21.43 7.76 33.90
N GLU A 222 -22.40 7.54 34.78
CA GLU A 222 -22.48 8.18 36.10
C GLU A 222 -21.28 7.78 36.97
N VAL A 223 -20.95 6.47 37.02
CA VAL A 223 -19.76 5.97 37.73
C VAL A 223 -18.48 6.59 37.18
N ALA A 224 -18.36 6.72 35.86
CA ALA A 224 -17.21 7.35 35.21
C ALA A 224 -17.02 8.82 35.63
N LEU A 225 -18.11 9.57 35.84
CA LEU A 225 -18.08 10.97 36.27
C LEU A 225 -17.72 11.14 37.75
N GLU A 226 -17.95 10.13 38.58
CA GLU A 226 -17.63 10.15 40.01
C GLU A 226 -16.13 9.89 40.31
N VAL A 227 -15.37 9.38 39.33
CA VAL A 227 -13.94 9.08 39.50
C VAL A 227 -13.14 10.39 39.57
N LYS A 228 -12.38 10.57 40.65
CA LYS A 228 -11.54 11.75 40.88
C LYS A 228 -10.33 11.78 39.93
N SER A 229 -9.93 12.98 39.50
CA SER A 229 -8.82 13.24 38.56
C SER A 229 -7.42 12.75 39.00
N ASN A 230 -7.25 12.31 40.25
CA ASN A 230 -5.96 11.82 40.80
C ASN A 230 -5.75 10.31 40.65
N ASP A 231 -6.71 9.54 40.13
CA ASP A 231 -6.51 8.11 39.89
C ASP A 231 -5.64 7.88 38.64
N LYS A 232 -4.75 6.89 38.66
CA LYS A 232 -3.97 6.49 37.47
C LYS A 232 -4.88 6.04 36.32
N ARG A 233 -6.06 5.50 36.66
CA ARG A 233 -7.08 5.14 35.67
C ARG A 233 -7.82 6.35 35.11
N ALA A 234 -7.65 7.53 35.70
CA ALA A 234 -8.33 8.74 35.25
C ALA A 234 -8.07 9.02 33.77
N ALA A 235 -6.89 8.68 33.25
CA ALA A 235 -6.51 8.87 31.85
C ALA A 235 -7.18 7.91 30.84
N VAL A 236 -7.99 6.93 31.29
CA VAL A 236 -8.62 5.92 30.40
C VAL A 236 -10.12 5.75 30.69
N ILE A 237 -10.70 6.51 31.62
CA ILE A 237 -12.09 6.31 32.10
C ILE A 237 -13.10 6.31 30.94
N PHE A 238 -13.00 7.26 30.01
CA PHE A 238 -13.99 7.38 28.94
C PHE A 238 -13.82 6.29 27.89
N ALA A 239 -12.58 5.86 27.65
CA ALA A 239 -12.27 4.72 26.81
C ALA A 239 -12.78 3.39 27.42
N ASP A 240 -12.65 3.20 28.73
CA ASP A 240 -13.20 2.05 29.45
C ASP A 240 -14.74 2.07 29.42
N THR A 241 -15.37 3.24 29.58
CA THR A 241 -16.83 3.40 29.49
C THR A 241 -17.35 3.01 28.10
N MET A 242 -16.67 3.42 27.03
CA MET A 242 -16.98 2.95 25.66
C MET A 242 -16.77 1.45 25.51
N THR A 243 -15.71 0.90 26.11
CA THR A 243 -15.43 -0.54 26.08
C THR A 243 -16.56 -1.33 26.73
N LEU A 244 -17.04 -0.90 27.91
CA LEU A 244 -18.18 -1.52 28.59
C LEU A 244 -19.47 -1.48 27.76
N LEU A 245 -19.71 -0.38 27.03
CA LEU A 245 -20.85 -0.27 26.11
C LEU A 245 -20.73 -1.30 24.97
N PHE A 246 -19.57 -1.37 24.31
CA PHE A 246 -19.34 -2.30 23.20
C PHE A 246 -19.37 -3.76 23.64
N GLU A 247 -18.78 -4.09 24.79
CA GLU A 247 -18.85 -5.43 25.39
C GLU A 247 -20.27 -5.80 25.79
N GLY A 248 -21.05 -4.84 26.31
CA GLY A 248 -22.47 -5.02 26.60
C GLY A 248 -23.26 -5.40 25.35
N ILE A 249 -23.06 -4.68 24.25
CA ILE A 249 -23.71 -4.98 22.96
C ILE A 249 -23.24 -6.33 22.41
N ALA A 250 -21.93 -6.60 22.43
CA ALA A 250 -21.38 -7.86 21.97
C ALA A 250 -21.98 -9.05 22.73
N ARG A 251 -22.10 -8.94 24.06
CA ARG A 251 -22.73 -9.97 24.91
C ARG A 251 -24.21 -10.16 24.58
N ILE A 252 -24.96 -9.08 24.35
CA ILE A 252 -26.37 -9.15 23.93
C ILE A 252 -26.49 -9.90 22.60
N VAL A 253 -25.63 -9.58 21.62
CA VAL A 253 -25.61 -10.26 20.33
C VAL A 253 -25.25 -11.75 20.49
N GLU A 254 -24.26 -12.09 21.32
CA GLU A 254 -23.83 -13.48 21.52
C GLU A 254 -24.87 -14.36 22.19
N VAL A 255 -25.61 -13.84 23.18
CA VAL A 255 -26.65 -14.60 23.88
C VAL A 255 -27.88 -14.81 23.00
N HIS A 256 -28.27 -13.80 22.22
CA HIS A 256 -29.53 -13.84 21.47
C HIS A 256 -29.39 -14.31 20.02
N GLN A 257 -28.18 -14.33 19.44
CA GLN A 257 -27.94 -14.83 18.08
C GLN A 257 -28.46 -16.27 17.88
N PRO A 258 -28.15 -17.27 18.74
CA PRO A 258 -28.64 -18.64 18.55
C PRO A 258 -30.17 -18.73 18.60
N ILE A 259 -30.82 -17.89 19.41
CA ILE A 259 -32.28 -17.86 19.54
C ILE A 259 -32.90 -17.28 18.26
N ILE A 260 -32.31 -16.21 17.71
CA ILE A 260 -32.78 -15.60 16.47
C ILE A 260 -32.60 -16.57 15.30
N GLU A 261 -31.42 -17.19 15.16
CA GLU A 261 -31.15 -18.17 14.09
C GLU A 261 -32.09 -19.38 14.17
N THR A 262 -32.38 -19.89 15.38
CA THR A 262 -33.25 -21.06 15.57
C THR A 262 -34.72 -20.79 15.27
N TYR A 263 -35.26 -19.63 15.67
CA TYR A 263 -36.70 -19.37 15.61
C TYR A 263 -37.13 -18.40 14.49
N TYR A 264 -36.26 -17.49 14.05
CA TYR A 264 -36.55 -16.50 13.01
C TYR A 264 -35.88 -16.82 11.67
N GLY A 265 -34.93 -17.77 11.66
CA GLY A 265 -34.15 -18.17 10.50
C GLY A 265 -32.90 -17.30 10.26
N PRO A 266 -31.97 -17.79 9.43
CA PRO A 266 -30.72 -17.10 9.10
C PRO A 266 -30.99 -15.83 8.29
N GLY A 267 -30.11 -14.83 8.42
CA GLY A 267 -30.18 -13.55 7.69
C GLY A 267 -31.00 -12.45 8.37
N ARG A 268 -31.62 -12.74 9.53
CA ARG A 268 -32.36 -11.73 10.32
C ARG A 268 -31.49 -10.97 11.32
N LEU A 269 -30.22 -11.37 11.48
CA LEU A 269 -29.29 -10.72 12.42
C LEU A 269 -28.95 -9.28 12.01
N LEU A 270 -28.89 -9.01 10.71
CA LEU A 270 -28.62 -7.67 10.16
C LEU A 270 -29.62 -6.62 10.69
N MET A 271 -30.90 -6.99 10.78
CA MET A 271 -31.95 -6.11 11.29
C MET A 271 -31.79 -5.83 12.79
N THR A 272 -31.48 -6.86 13.58
CA THR A 272 -31.21 -6.73 15.01
C THR A 272 -30.01 -5.81 15.26
N ILE A 273 -28.92 -6.01 14.52
CA ILE A 273 -27.72 -5.18 14.62
C ILE A 273 -28.01 -3.74 14.19
N SER A 274 -28.82 -3.51 13.15
CA SER A 274 -29.22 -2.15 12.74
C SER A 274 -29.95 -1.39 13.86
N ILE A 275 -30.82 -2.05 14.62
CA ILE A 275 -31.55 -1.42 15.74
C ILE A 275 -30.61 -1.18 16.93
N LEU A 276 -29.78 -2.17 17.29
CA LEU A 276 -28.81 -2.04 18.37
C LEU A 276 -27.75 -0.97 18.06
N GLN A 277 -27.32 -0.84 16.80
CA GLN A 277 -26.37 0.17 16.37
C GLN A 277 -26.92 1.58 16.56
N LYS A 278 -28.22 1.82 16.32
CA LYS A 278 -28.84 3.13 16.59
C LYS A 278 -28.82 3.52 18.06
N GLU A 279 -29.00 2.55 18.98
CA GLU A 279 -28.87 2.85 20.40
C GLU A 279 -27.40 3.02 20.81
N CYS A 280 -26.49 2.24 20.22
CA CYS A 280 -25.04 2.42 20.38
C CYS A 280 -24.62 3.85 20.00
N ASP A 281 -25.05 4.31 18.82
CA ASP A 281 -24.83 5.65 18.28
C ASP A 281 -25.26 6.74 19.28
N ARG A 282 -26.47 6.62 19.82
CA ARG A 282 -27.02 7.56 20.80
C ARG A 282 -26.20 7.62 22.08
N GLN A 283 -25.73 6.47 22.59
CA GLN A 283 -24.94 6.41 23.82
C GLN A 283 -23.50 6.89 23.59
N VAL A 284 -22.87 6.48 22.49
CA VAL A 284 -21.52 6.93 22.13
C VAL A 284 -21.49 8.44 21.96
N LYS A 285 -22.48 9.04 21.29
CA LYS A 285 -22.60 10.50 21.15
C LYS A 285 -22.63 11.22 22.50
N LYS A 286 -23.36 10.68 23.49
CA LYS A 286 -23.36 11.23 24.85
C LYS A 286 -21.99 11.10 25.50
N ILE A 287 -21.36 9.93 25.42
CA ILE A 287 -20.02 9.69 26.00
C ILE A 287 -19.00 10.65 25.38
N ILE A 288 -18.96 10.78 24.05
CA ILE A 288 -18.06 11.71 23.35
C ILE A 288 -18.34 13.17 23.74
N THR A 289 -19.62 13.56 23.87
CA THR A 289 -19.97 14.93 24.27
C THR A 289 -19.49 15.24 25.68
N VAL A 290 -19.66 14.30 26.61
CA VAL A 290 -19.21 14.43 28.01
C VAL A 290 -17.67 14.45 28.06
N PHE A 291 -17.01 13.54 27.35
CA PHE A 291 -15.56 13.48 27.21
C PHE A 291 -14.97 14.79 26.68
N THR A 292 -15.51 15.31 25.56
CA THR A 292 -15.08 16.57 24.93
C THR A 292 -15.19 17.76 25.89
N LYS A 293 -16.26 17.80 26.71
CA LYS A 293 -16.46 18.83 27.73
C LYS A 293 -15.52 18.67 28.92
N HIS A 294 -15.41 17.47 29.47
CA HIS A 294 -14.61 17.18 30.66
C HIS A 294 -13.11 17.39 30.41
N ARG A 295 -12.63 17.03 29.22
CA ARG A 295 -11.23 17.20 28.80
C ARG A 295 -10.93 18.54 28.11
N ASN A 296 -11.92 19.43 27.97
CA ASN A 296 -11.78 20.72 27.30
C ASN A 296 -11.14 20.64 25.89
N ILE A 297 -11.42 19.57 25.13
CA ILE A 297 -10.79 19.34 23.81
C ILE A 297 -11.05 20.50 22.86
N SER A 298 -12.27 21.05 22.86
CA SER A 298 -12.62 22.20 22.03
C SER A 298 -11.78 23.44 22.33
N LYS A 299 -11.43 23.68 23.61
CA LYS A 299 -10.55 24.79 23.99
C LYS A 299 -9.12 24.52 23.55
N ASN A 300 -8.62 23.30 23.75
CA ASN A 300 -7.27 22.93 23.33
C ASN A 300 -7.10 23.08 21.81
N VAL A 301 -8.07 22.62 21.02
CA VAL A 301 -8.05 22.78 19.56
C VAL A 301 -8.15 24.26 19.15
N GLN A 302 -8.92 25.09 19.86
CA GLN A 302 -8.97 26.53 19.62
C GLN A 302 -7.62 27.20 19.90
N MET A 303 -7.00 26.90 21.05
CA MET A 303 -5.68 27.41 21.41
C MET A 303 -4.61 27.00 20.39
N ILE A 304 -4.67 25.77 19.88
CA ILE A 304 -3.76 25.28 18.83
C ILE A 304 -3.97 26.05 17.52
N ASN A 305 -5.22 26.29 17.14
CA ASN A 305 -5.52 27.08 15.93
C ASN A 305 -5.06 28.54 16.06
N GLU A 306 -5.14 29.13 17.26
CA GLU A 306 -4.60 30.46 17.55
C GLU A 306 -3.07 30.50 17.54
N TYR A 307 -2.43 29.45 18.08
CA TYR A 307 -0.98 29.27 18.01
C TYR A 307 -0.48 29.15 16.56
N SER A 308 -1.17 28.36 15.74
CA SER A 308 -0.86 28.20 14.31
C SER A 308 -0.98 29.53 13.54
N ARG A 309 -1.85 30.44 13.99
CA ARG A 309 -1.98 31.82 13.47
C ARG A 309 -0.91 32.79 13.99
N LYS A 310 0.07 32.32 14.77
CA LYS A 310 1.15 33.11 15.39
C LYS A 310 0.62 34.27 16.24
N VAL A 311 -0.57 34.11 16.85
CA VAL A 311 -1.05 35.04 17.86
C VAL A 311 -0.31 34.71 19.16
N PRO A 312 0.37 35.67 19.82
CA PRO A 312 1.09 35.39 21.05
C PRO A 312 0.10 35.04 22.16
N SER A 313 -0.04 33.75 22.47
CA SER A 313 -0.78 33.26 23.63
C SER A 313 0.16 33.09 24.83
N PRO A 314 -0.24 33.53 26.05
CA PRO A 314 0.58 33.39 27.25
C PRO A 314 0.55 31.98 27.87
N GLU A 315 -0.41 31.14 27.50
CA GLU A 315 -0.58 29.78 28.01
C GLU A 315 -0.14 28.76 26.95
N ARG A 316 0.92 27.99 27.26
CA ARG A 316 1.32 26.81 26.47
C ARG A 316 0.76 25.56 27.14
N ILE A 317 0.16 24.68 26.35
CA ILE A 317 -0.34 23.38 26.83
C ILE A 317 0.89 22.51 27.12
N ASP A 318 0.93 21.85 28.28
CA ASP A 318 2.03 20.93 28.62
C ASP A 318 1.98 19.71 27.68
N PRO A 319 3.05 19.41 26.90
CA PRO A 319 3.11 18.22 26.05
C PRO A 319 2.83 16.91 26.78
N LYS A 320 3.08 16.84 28.10
CA LYS A 320 2.82 15.62 28.89
C LYS A 320 1.32 15.34 29.10
N GLU A 321 0.54 16.38 29.38
CA GLU A 321 -0.92 16.25 29.54
C GLU A 321 -1.57 15.89 28.21
N LEU A 322 -1.04 16.46 27.13
CA LEU A 322 -1.47 16.17 25.77
C LEU A 322 -1.17 14.72 25.35
N ASP A 323 -0.01 14.17 25.74
CA ASP A 323 0.37 12.78 25.47
C ASP A 323 -0.61 11.77 26.07
N LEU A 324 -1.08 12.02 27.31
CA LEU A 324 -2.08 11.20 27.97
C LEU A 324 -3.45 11.28 27.28
N LEU A 325 -3.86 12.49 26.91
CA LEU A 325 -5.12 12.72 26.18
C LEU A 325 -5.12 12.02 24.81
N LEU A 326 -4.02 12.14 24.06
CA LEU A 326 -3.83 11.45 22.79
C LEU A 326 -3.89 9.94 22.97
N GLY A 327 -3.29 9.41 24.05
CA GLY A 327 -3.42 8.01 24.45
C GLY A 327 -4.88 7.58 24.64
N GLU A 328 -5.67 8.32 25.42
CA GLU A 328 -7.08 8.01 25.67
C GLU A 328 -7.89 7.97 24.36
N ILE A 329 -7.70 8.96 23.48
CA ILE A 329 -8.38 9.05 22.18
C ILE A 329 -8.01 7.85 21.28
N THR A 330 -6.73 7.47 21.24
CA THR A 330 -6.33 6.30 20.44
C THR A 330 -6.95 5.01 20.94
N ILE A 331 -7.10 4.84 22.26
CA ILE A 331 -7.78 3.67 22.82
C ILE A 331 -9.27 3.71 22.42
N MET A 332 -9.95 4.85 22.53
CA MET A 332 -11.36 4.98 22.09
C MET A 332 -11.54 4.56 20.63
N HIS A 333 -10.66 4.99 19.72
CA HIS A 333 -10.68 4.55 18.32
C HIS A 333 -10.43 3.06 18.16
N SER A 334 -9.39 2.53 18.80
CA SER A 334 -9.08 1.09 18.71
C SER A 334 -10.26 0.22 19.16
N ARG A 335 -11.00 0.64 20.18
CA ARG A 335 -12.17 -0.07 20.71
C ARG A 335 -13.38 0.03 19.77
N ALA A 336 -13.62 1.20 19.19
CA ALA A 336 -14.66 1.37 18.18
C ALA A 336 -14.41 0.49 16.94
N GLU A 337 -13.17 0.43 16.45
CA GLU A 337 -12.82 -0.40 15.29
C GLU A 337 -12.95 -1.90 15.61
N LEU A 338 -12.51 -2.34 16.80
CA LEU A 338 -12.68 -3.72 17.24
C LEU A 338 -14.16 -4.13 17.28
N TYR A 339 -15.04 -3.25 17.77
CA TYR A 339 -16.48 -3.46 17.79
C TYR A 339 -17.07 -3.57 16.37
N VAL A 340 -16.73 -2.64 15.48
CA VAL A 340 -17.18 -2.69 14.07
C VAL A 340 -16.71 -3.97 13.38
N ARG A 341 -15.46 -4.38 13.61
CA ARG A 341 -14.91 -5.64 13.05
C ARG A 341 -15.61 -6.87 13.60
N PHE A 342 -15.97 -6.86 14.89
CA PHE A 342 -16.76 -7.92 15.51
C PHE A 342 -18.14 -8.05 14.83
N LEU A 343 -18.86 -6.93 14.67
CA LEU A 343 -20.16 -6.93 14.00
C LEU A 343 -20.05 -7.40 12.55
N ARG A 344 -19.08 -6.88 11.80
CA ARG A 344 -18.82 -7.26 10.40
C ARG A 344 -18.62 -8.76 10.27
N ARG A 345 -17.84 -9.37 11.17
CA ARG A 345 -17.61 -10.82 11.16
C ARG A 345 -18.88 -11.62 11.44
N ARG A 346 -19.71 -11.17 12.39
CA ARG A 346 -20.97 -11.85 12.77
C ARG A 346 -22.00 -11.77 11.65
N VAL A 347 -22.20 -10.59 11.07
CA VAL A 347 -23.13 -10.36 9.95
C VAL A 347 -22.71 -11.14 8.72
N LYS A 348 -21.41 -11.11 8.37
CA LYS A 348 -20.90 -11.87 7.24
C LYS A 348 -21.16 -13.37 7.39
N ASN A 349 -20.90 -13.94 8.57
CA ASN A 349 -21.16 -15.35 8.83
C ASN A 349 -22.66 -15.71 8.72
N ASP A 350 -23.56 -14.85 9.20
CA ASP A 350 -25.03 -15.08 9.10
C ASP A 350 -25.51 -15.01 7.65
N ILE A 351 -25.02 -14.04 6.87
CA ILE A 351 -25.38 -13.86 5.45
C ILE A 351 -24.87 -15.04 4.59
N GLU A 352 -23.65 -15.52 4.85
CA GLU A 352 -23.09 -16.69 4.15
C GLU A 352 -23.91 -17.98 4.38
N ILE A 353 -24.63 -18.07 5.51
CA ILE A 353 -25.51 -19.19 5.83
C ILE A 353 -26.91 -18.97 5.23
N SER A 354 -27.40 -17.72 5.15
CA SER A 354 -28.76 -17.43 4.71
C SER A 354 -28.97 -17.59 3.21
N THR A 355 -27.95 -17.28 2.39
CA THR A 355 -28.13 -17.12 0.94
C THR A 355 -26.97 -17.73 0.16
N THR A 356 -27.27 -18.58 -0.82
CA THR A 356 -26.27 -19.17 -1.75
C THR A 356 -25.97 -18.28 -2.97
N ASP A 357 -26.80 -17.28 -3.24
CA ASP A 357 -26.61 -16.32 -4.34
C ASP A 357 -25.59 -15.23 -3.97
N GLU A 358 -24.45 -15.23 -4.66
CA GLU A 358 -23.34 -14.29 -4.42
C GLU A 358 -23.75 -12.81 -4.56
N THR A 359 -24.73 -12.51 -5.44
CA THR A 359 -25.21 -11.14 -5.71
C THR A 359 -26.01 -10.58 -4.54
N GLN A 360 -26.93 -11.36 -3.97
CA GLN A 360 -27.71 -10.95 -2.80
C GLN A 360 -26.85 -10.84 -1.55
N CYS A 361 -25.86 -11.73 -1.39
CA CYS A 361 -24.87 -11.62 -0.31
C CYS A 361 -24.08 -10.31 -0.40
N ALA A 362 -23.66 -9.90 -1.61
CA ALA A 362 -22.96 -8.64 -1.80
C ALA A 362 -23.85 -7.42 -1.50
N GLU A 363 -25.13 -7.45 -1.89
CA GLU A 363 -26.09 -6.38 -1.58
C GLU A 363 -26.30 -6.19 -0.08
N LEU A 364 -26.54 -7.28 0.67
CA LEU A 364 -26.74 -7.23 2.12
C LEU A 364 -25.48 -6.79 2.87
N LEU A 365 -24.30 -7.20 2.41
CA LEU A 365 -23.03 -6.73 2.96
C LEU A 365 -22.81 -5.24 2.67
N ASN A 366 -23.17 -4.76 1.48
CA ASN A 366 -23.10 -3.34 1.15
C ASN A 366 -24.10 -2.51 1.98
N GLU A 367 -25.30 -3.05 2.25
CA GLU A 367 -26.27 -2.41 3.15
C GLU A 367 -25.71 -2.29 4.58
N PHE A 368 -25.07 -3.34 5.09
CA PHE A 368 -24.38 -3.31 6.38
C PHE A 368 -23.26 -2.26 6.42
N GLU A 369 -22.38 -2.24 5.41
CA GLU A 369 -21.28 -1.26 5.33
C GLU A 369 -21.81 0.17 5.22
N ALA A 370 -22.87 0.40 4.44
CA ALA A 370 -23.52 1.71 4.35
C ALA A 370 -24.13 2.14 5.69
N MET A 371 -24.71 1.20 6.44
CA MET A 371 -25.26 1.47 7.78
C MET A 371 -24.17 1.83 8.78
N VAL A 372 -23.06 1.09 8.80
CA VAL A 372 -21.93 1.36 9.70
C VAL A 372 -21.26 2.69 9.35
N ASN A 373 -21.01 2.96 8.06
CA ASN A 373 -20.33 4.19 7.63
C ASN A 373 -21.17 5.46 7.84
N ASN A 374 -22.50 5.36 7.80
CA ASN A 374 -23.42 6.47 8.07
C ASN A 374 -23.90 6.53 9.53
N SER A 375 -23.35 5.69 10.41
CA SER A 375 -23.71 5.66 11.82
C SER A 375 -23.22 6.91 12.57
N GLU A 376 -23.90 7.31 13.65
CA GLU A 376 -23.38 8.41 14.47
C GLU A 376 -22.08 8.02 15.18
N LEU A 377 -21.82 6.73 15.41
CA LEU A 377 -20.52 6.23 15.86
C LEU A 377 -19.41 6.60 14.87
N ALA A 378 -19.61 6.33 13.57
CA ALA A 378 -18.62 6.65 12.55
C ALA A 378 -18.37 8.16 12.46
N HIS A 379 -19.44 8.97 12.47
CA HIS A 379 -19.32 10.44 12.49
C HIS A 379 -18.61 10.95 13.75
N GLY A 380 -18.97 10.44 14.94
CA GLY A 380 -18.33 10.82 16.20
C GLY A 380 -16.85 10.42 16.25
N MET A 381 -16.49 9.26 15.69
CA MET A 381 -15.09 8.86 15.54
C MET A 381 -14.35 9.74 14.53
N GLN A 382 -14.97 10.16 13.41
CA GLN A 382 -14.34 11.09 12.47
C GLN A 382 -14.08 12.47 13.10
N GLU A 383 -15.02 13.02 13.86
CA GLU A 383 -14.85 14.28 14.59
C GLU A 383 -13.71 14.16 15.62
N LEU A 384 -13.67 13.05 16.36
CA LEU A 384 -12.64 12.78 17.34
C LEU A 384 -11.27 12.59 16.68
N LEU A 385 -11.21 11.95 15.50
CA LEU A 385 -10.00 11.83 14.70
C LEU A 385 -9.50 13.19 14.24
N GLY A 386 -10.39 14.09 13.82
CA GLY A 386 -10.04 15.48 13.48
C GLY A 386 -9.40 16.22 14.65
N ALA A 387 -9.98 16.09 15.85
CA ALA A 387 -9.40 16.65 17.07
C ALA A 387 -8.05 16.00 17.42
N TYR A 388 -7.94 14.67 17.32
CA TYR A 388 -6.69 13.93 17.50
C TYR A 388 -5.60 14.46 16.59
N LEU A 389 -5.87 14.60 15.28
CA LEU A 389 -4.89 15.06 14.30
C LEU A 389 -4.39 16.48 14.58
N ALA A 390 -5.28 17.38 15.04
CA ALA A 390 -4.88 18.73 15.44
C ALA A 390 -3.98 18.73 16.69
N LEU A 391 -4.34 17.91 17.69
CA LEU A 391 -3.57 17.74 18.93
C LEU A 391 -2.21 17.08 18.67
N GLU A 392 -2.19 16.03 17.85
CA GLU A 392 -1.00 15.27 17.46
C GLU A 392 -0.01 16.15 16.71
N ARG A 393 -0.50 16.99 15.79
CA ARG A 393 0.33 17.96 15.08
C ARG A 393 1.02 18.92 16.03
N TYR A 394 0.27 19.55 16.94
CA TYR A 394 0.84 20.48 17.92
C TYR A 394 1.84 19.79 18.86
N PHE A 395 1.49 18.58 19.33
CA PHE A 395 2.39 17.76 20.14
C PHE A 395 3.72 17.50 19.43
N LEU A 396 3.67 17.12 18.15
CA LEU A 396 4.84 16.82 17.35
C LEU A 396 5.69 18.09 17.11
N GLU A 397 5.07 19.21 16.71
CA GLU A 397 5.76 20.49 16.49
C GLU A 397 6.44 21.00 17.78
N GLU A 398 5.75 21.07 18.91
CA GLU A 398 6.34 21.57 20.17
C GLU A 398 7.38 20.61 20.75
N SER A 399 7.15 19.30 20.69
CA SER A 399 8.10 18.31 21.22
C SER A 399 9.40 18.31 20.42
N VAL A 400 9.32 18.40 19.09
CA VAL A 400 10.49 18.53 18.22
C VAL A 400 11.20 19.87 18.49
N ASN A 401 10.48 20.99 18.57
CA ASN A 401 11.09 22.28 18.89
C ASN A 401 11.79 22.30 20.26
N LYS A 402 11.24 21.59 21.25
CA LYS A 402 11.86 21.42 22.56
C LYS A 402 13.11 20.55 22.49
N ALA A 403 13.07 19.43 21.76
CA ALA A 403 14.24 18.57 21.53
C ALA A 403 15.37 19.35 20.84
N LEU A 404 15.05 20.10 19.78
CA LEU A 404 15.97 20.99 19.08
C LEU A 404 16.58 22.08 20.00
N GLY A 405 15.84 22.51 21.02
CA GLY A 405 16.30 23.51 21.99
C GLY A 405 17.18 22.95 23.11
N MET A 406 17.09 21.65 23.38
CA MET A 406 17.88 20.93 24.39
C MET A 406 19.07 20.19 23.77
N ASP A 407 19.42 20.50 22.52
CA ASP A 407 20.52 19.89 21.78
C ASP A 407 21.85 19.99 22.54
N ALA A 408 22.48 18.85 22.75
CA ALA A 408 23.77 18.73 23.42
C ALA A 408 24.70 17.82 22.59
N LEU A 409 25.97 18.22 22.52
CA LEU A 409 27.03 17.43 21.90
C LEU A 409 28.02 16.99 22.98
N ASP A 410 28.16 15.68 23.14
CA ASP A 410 29.24 15.10 23.92
C ASP A 410 30.53 15.08 23.07
N PRO A 411 31.69 15.46 23.63
CA PRO A 411 32.93 15.61 22.87
C PRO A 411 33.47 14.29 22.28
N ASP A 412 33.06 13.15 22.84
CA ASP A 412 33.45 11.82 22.37
C ASP A 412 32.51 11.26 21.29
N GLN A 413 31.40 11.96 20.99
CA GLN A 413 30.41 11.52 20.01
C GLN A 413 30.49 12.31 18.70
N GLN A 414 30.20 11.63 17.60
CA GLN A 414 30.18 12.21 16.25
C GLN A 414 28.86 12.90 15.92
N THR A 415 27.80 12.63 16.68
CA THR A 415 26.44 13.16 16.50
C THR A 415 25.95 13.82 17.78
N SER A 416 24.95 14.69 17.67
CA SER A 416 24.31 15.30 18.84
C SER A 416 23.05 14.53 19.27
N SER A 417 22.65 14.71 20.54
CA SER A 417 21.48 14.04 21.13
C SER A 417 20.16 14.33 20.40
N MET A 418 20.11 15.45 19.67
CA MET A 418 18.95 15.93 18.93
C MET A 418 18.43 14.92 17.89
N ILE A 419 19.30 14.13 17.25
CA ILE A 419 18.82 13.15 16.24
C ILE A 419 17.93 12.11 16.92
N ASP A 420 18.44 11.46 17.96
CA ASP A 420 17.75 10.37 18.62
C ASP A 420 16.43 10.86 19.24
N ASP A 421 16.44 12.05 19.86
CA ASP A 421 15.23 12.66 20.42
C ASP A 421 14.17 12.93 19.34
N VAL A 422 14.54 13.54 18.21
CA VAL A 422 13.59 13.89 17.13
C VAL A 422 13.00 12.63 16.50
N PHE A 423 13.83 11.65 16.16
CA PHE A 423 13.36 10.41 15.55
C PHE A 423 12.57 9.54 16.52
N PHE A 424 12.90 9.55 17.82
CA PHE A 424 12.09 8.91 18.86
C PHE A 424 10.69 9.52 18.95
N ILE A 425 10.58 10.86 18.95
CA ILE A 425 9.30 11.56 18.97
C ILE A 425 8.48 11.22 17.71
N VAL A 426 9.08 11.31 16.53
CA VAL A 426 8.42 10.96 15.26
C VAL A 426 7.91 9.52 15.29
N GLN A 427 8.75 8.57 15.69
CA GLN A 427 8.38 7.16 15.78
C GLN A 427 7.25 6.93 16.78
N LYS A 428 7.26 7.62 17.93
CA LYS A 428 6.20 7.56 18.93
C LYS A 428 4.86 8.02 18.37
N CYS A 429 4.83 9.16 17.68
CA CYS A 429 3.62 9.71 17.07
C CYS A 429 3.04 8.78 16.00
N VAL A 430 3.89 8.24 15.11
CA VAL A 430 3.42 7.32 14.06
C VAL A 430 2.92 6.00 14.65
N ARG A 431 3.60 5.43 15.67
CA ARG A 431 3.13 4.21 16.37
C ARG A 431 1.82 4.42 17.10
N ARG A 432 1.64 5.60 17.73
CA ARG A 432 0.36 5.98 18.34
C ARG A 432 -0.75 6.07 17.28
N ALA A 433 -0.47 6.68 16.13
CA ALA A 433 -1.42 6.75 15.02
C ALA A 433 -1.80 5.34 14.51
N MET A 434 -0.84 4.42 14.40
CA MET A 434 -1.12 3.02 14.04
C MET A 434 -2.03 2.32 15.07
N SER A 435 -1.85 2.65 16.36
CA SER A 435 -2.69 2.13 17.44
C SER A 435 -4.14 2.62 17.37
N SER A 436 -4.43 3.71 16.65
CA SER A 436 -5.81 4.17 16.40
C SER A 436 -6.58 3.30 15.40
N TRP A 437 -5.90 2.40 14.67
CA TRP A 437 -6.47 1.56 13.61
C TRP A 437 -7.14 2.34 12.44
N SER A 438 -6.90 3.66 12.32
CA SER A 438 -7.37 4.46 11.18
C SER A 438 -6.27 4.66 10.14
N VAL A 439 -6.50 4.19 8.91
CA VAL A 439 -5.53 4.36 7.80
C VAL A 439 -5.35 5.84 7.45
N ASP A 440 -6.43 6.61 7.42
CA ASP A 440 -6.36 8.03 7.11
C ASP A 440 -5.64 8.81 8.22
N GLY A 441 -5.83 8.40 9.48
CA GLY A 441 -5.09 8.92 10.64
C GLY A 441 -3.58 8.67 10.54
N VAL A 442 -3.18 7.43 10.21
CA VAL A 442 -1.77 7.07 9.99
C VAL A 442 -1.17 7.90 8.85
N CYS A 443 -1.85 7.98 7.70
CA CYS A 443 -1.39 8.77 6.56
C CYS A 443 -1.18 10.24 6.93
N ALA A 444 -2.13 10.83 7.66
CA ALA A 444 -2.04 12.22 8.09
C ALA A 444 -0.84 12.46 9.02
N VAL A 445 -0.61 11.59 10.00
CA VAL A 445 0.52 11.72 10.94
C VAL A 445 1.87 11.48 10.26
N VAL A 446 1.96 10.54 9.31
CA VAL A 446 3.18 10.34 8.51
C VAL A 446 3.49 11.58 7.66
N ASN A 447 2.47 12.22 7.07
CA ASN A 447 2.65 13.46 6.33
C ASN A 447 3.05 14.64 7.24
N MET A 448 2.51 14.71 8.46
CA MET A 448 2.95 15.70 9.47
C MET A 448 4.42 15.49 9.86
N ALA A 449 4.84 14.24 10.08
CA ALA A 449 6.22 13.89 10.35
C ALA A 449 7.14 14.28 9.18
N CYS A 450 6.72 13.98 7.95
CA CYS A 450 7.43 14.39 6.73
C CYS A 450 7.60 15.92 6.71
N GLY A 451 6.53 16.69 6.89
CA GLY A 451 6.58 18.15 6.88
C GLY A 451 7.51 18.77 7.94
N ILE A 452 7.60 18.17 9.12
CA ILE A 452 8.50 18.64 10.19
C ILE A 452 9.96 18.29 9.90
N LEU A 453 10.22 17.11 9.35
CA LEU A 453 11.57 16.71 8.95
C LEU A 453 12.09 17.57 7.77
N GLU A 454 11.25 17.80 6.75
CA GLU A 454 11.57 18.64 5.58
C GLU A 454 11.66 20.13 5.93
N GLY A 455 10.82 20.59 6.84
CA GLY A 455 10.67 21.98 7.22
C GLY A 455 11.58 22.35 8.38
N GLU A 456 11.12 22.12 9.61
CA GLU A 456 11.77 22.65 10.81
C GLU A 456 13.15 22.03 11.04
N PHE A 457 13.25 20.69 10.99
CA PHE A 457 14.49 19.98 11.27
C PHE A 457 15.57 20.26 10.21
N ALA A 458 15.25 20.10 8.92
CA ALA A 458 16.20 20.42 7.83
C ALA A 458 16.64 21.89 7.86
N ASN A 459 15.72 22.83 8.12
CA ASN A 459 16.07 24.26 8.21
C ASN A 459 16.97 24.55 9.41
N ARG A 460 16.78 23.89 10.56
CA ARG A 460 17.69 24.04 11.72
C ARG A 460 19.09 23.54 11.39
N LEU A 461 19.21 22.36 10.78
CA LEU A 461 20.48 21.81 10.33
C LEU A 461 21.16 22.77 9.36
N ARG A 462 20.43 23.22 8.33
CA ARG A 462 20.94 24.15 7.32
C ARG A 462 21.35 25.50 7.90
N ASN A 463 20.57 26.06 8.82
CA ASN A 463 20.87 27.36 9.44
C ASN A 463 22.14 27.30 10.30
N ARG A 464 22.41 26.18 10.95
CA ARG A 464 23.66 25.97 11.69
C ARG A 464 24.85 25.82 10.73
N LEU A 465 24.71 25.03 9.67
CA LEU A 465 25.75 24.91 8.64
C LEU A 465 26.01 26.24 7.92
N ARG A 466 25.00 27.11 7.80
CA ARG A 466 25.14 28.46 7.23
C ARG A 466 26.01 29.40 8.08
N GLN A 467 26.18 29.12 9.38
CA GLN A 467 27.10 29.89 10.24
C GLN A 467 28.58 29.68 9.83
N GLY A 468 28.84 28.66 9.01
CA GLY A 468 30.15 28.37 8.44
C GLY A 468 31.05 27.61 9.41
N TYR A 469 32.04 26.90 8.86
CA TYR A 469 33.05 26.24 9.67
C TYR A 469 34.06 27.29 10.18
N PRO A 470 34.31 27.42 11.49
CA PRO A 470 35.24 28.38 12.05
C PRO A 470 36.70 28.03 11.73
N ALA A 471 37.13 28.21 10.49
CA ALA A 471 38.53 28.09 10.11
C ALA A 471 39.30 29.25 10.78
N GLY A 472 40.33 28.93 11.56
CA GLY A 472 41.13 29.90 12.33
C GLY A 472 41.95 30.90 11.47
N TYR A 473 41.60 31.07 10.21
CA TYR A 473 42.15 32.10 9.33
C TYR A 473 41.24 33.33 9.36
N LEU A 474 41.15 33.96 10.53
CA LEU A 474 40.80 35.38 10.55
C LEU A 474 41.97 36.13 9.92
N ASP A 475 41.65 37.00 8.98
CA ASP A 475 42.53 38.02 8.42
C ASP A 475 43.51 38.54 9.49
N LEU A 476 44.80 38.68 9.16
CA LEU A 476 45.83 39.06 10.12
C LEU A 476 45.44 40.35 10.88
N ALA A 477 44.65 41.22 10.24
CA ALA A 477 44.05 42.42 10.82
C ALA A 477 43.00 42.13 11.91
N GLN A 478 42.16 41.09 11.77
CA GLN A 478 41.19 40.68 12.79
C GLN A 478 41.80 39.80 13.87
N ALA A 479 42.78 38.96 13.53
CA ALA A 479 43.56 38.23 14.52
C ALA A 479 44.32 39.18 15.46
N TYR A 480 44.92 40.26 14.92
CA TYR A 480 45.59 41.29 15.72
C TYR A 480 44.60 42.09 16.59
N ASN A 481 43.42 42.45 16.05
CA ASN A 481 42.38 43.12 16.83
C ASN A 481 41.77 42.22 17.92
N ALA A 482 41.53 40.95 17.65
CA ALA A 482 41.03 39.96 18.61
C ALA A 482 42.08 39.64 19.69
N LEU A 483 43.37 39.59 19.34
CA LEU A 483 44.46 39.47 20.32
C LEU A 483 44.54 40.72 21.20
N GLN A 484 44.41 41.91 20.62
CA GLN A 484 44.50 43.17 21.35
C GLN A 484 43.30 43.40 22.29
N THR A 485 42.08 42.98 21.91
CA THR A 485 40.91 43.02 22.80
C THR A 485 40.91 41.91 23.85
N SER A 486 41.39 40.70 23.53
CA SER A 486 41.49 39.60 24.50
C SER A 486 42.58 39.83 25.54
N ILE A 487 43.68 40.52 25.20
CA ILE A 487 44.74 40.92 26.13
C ILE A 487 44.26 42.03 27.09
N GLN A 488 43.37 42.93 26.66
CA GLN A 488 42.78 43.96 27.53
C GLN A 488 41.68 43.42 28.48
N HIS A 489 41.05 42.29 28.15
CA HIS A 489 39.92 41.73 28.93
C HIS A 489 40.17 40.35 29.56
N GLY A 490 41.39 39.80 29.50
CA GLY A 490 41.79 38.63 30.28
C GLY A 490 40.99 37.35 30.02
N ARG A 491 40.35 37.20 28.86
CA ARG A 491 39.62 35.98 28.46
C ARG A 491 40.25 35.39 27.19
N LEU A 492 41.12 34.40 27.33
CA LEU A 492 41.46 33.49 26.23
C LEU A 492 40.27 32.55 25.99
N GLN A 493 39.45 32.81 24.97
CA GLN A 493 38.36 31.91 24.53
C GLN A 493 38.80 31.03 23.35
N THR A 494 39.81 30.19 23.54
CA THR A 494 40.22 29.19 22.52
C THR A 494 39.29 27.98 22.48
N SER A 495 38.67 27.62 23.62
CA SER A 495 37.72 26.49 23.76
C SER A 495 36.43 26.67 22.95
N ASP A 496 35.91 27.89 22.85
CA ASP A 496 34.61 28.17 22.21
C ASP A 496 34.69 27.98 20.68
N THR A 497 35.86 28.20 20.10
CA THR A 497 36.08 28.02 18.65
C THR A 497 36.24 26.55 18.28
N GLU A 498 36.90 25.75 19.12
CA GLU A 498 37.01 24.29 18.93
C GLU A 498 35.66 23.60 19.09
N TYR A 499 34.90 23.99 20.12
CA TYR A 499 33.53 23.53 20.29
C TYR A 499 32.65 23.87 19.08
N ALA A 500 32.75 25.10 18.55
CA ALA A 500 32.01 25.48 17.34
C ALA A 500 32.40 24.67 16.09
N ARG A 501 33.67 24.25 15.95
CA ARG A 501 34.12 23.33 14.88
C ARG A 501 33.53 21.93 15.06
N LEU A 502 33.59 21.39 16.26
CA LEU A 502 33.02 20.08 16.58
C LEU A 502 31.50 20.08 16.36
N MET A 503 30.80 21.13 16.79
CA MET A 503 29.37 21.32 16.53
C MET A 503 29.03 21.36 15.04
N PHE A 504 29.83 22.06 14.22
CA PHE A 504 29.61 22.09 12.77
C PHE A 504 29.73 20.68 12.15
N LEU A 505 30.77 19.93 12.52
CA LEU A 505 30.99 18.57 12.04
C LEU A 505 29.90 17.62 12.53
N ALA A 506 29.49 17.75 13.79
CA ALA A 506 28.38 16.99 14.36
C ALA A 506 27.08 17.26 13.60
N TYR A 507 26.77 18.49 13.21
CA TYR A 507 25.57 18.80 12.44
C TYR A 507 25.60 18.22 11.01
N LEU A 508 26.79 18.14 10.40
CA LEU A 508 26.97 17.48 9.11
C LEU A 508 26.73 15.97 9.25
N ASN A 509 27.29 15.35 10.29
CA ASN A 509 27.04 13.95 10.64
C ASN A 509 25.58 13.69 10.99
N ASN A 510 24.95 14.62 11.71
CA ASN A 510 23.54 14.51 12.06
C ASN A 510 22.67 14.43 10.81
N THR A 511 23.00 15.21 9.79
CA THR A 511 22.26 15.20 8.52
C THR A 511 22.47 13.87 7.78
N ASP A 512 23.69 13.33 7.78
CA ASP A 512 24.02 12.02 7.19
C ASP A 512 23.29 10.87 7.89
N VAL A 513 23.43 10.75 9.21
CA VAL A 513 22.75 9.73 10.03
C VAL A 513 21.22 9.86 9.93
N SER A 514 20.69 11.08 9.81
CA SER A 514 19.26 11.29 9.58
C SER A 514 18.76 10.64 8.27
N THR A 515 19.60 10.52 7.24
CA THR A 515 19.20 9.81 6.02
C THR A 515 19.00 8.31 6.26
N GLU A 516 19.91 7.68 7.02
CA GLU A 516 19.81 6.27 7.41
C GLU A 516 18.60 6.02 8.33
N TYR A 517 18.35 6.94 9.27
CA TYR A 517 17.21 6.84 10.18
C TYR A 517 15.89 6.97 9.42
N VAL A 518 15.77 7.86 8.42
CA VAL A 518 14.59 7.95 7.55
C VAL A 518 14.38 6.66 6.76
N GLU A 519 15.45 6.07 6.19
CA GLU A 519 15.35 4.80 5.47
C GLU A 519 14.88 3.65 6.38
N THR A 520 15.44 3.58 7.57
CA THR A 520 15.10 2.56 8.58
C THR A 520 13.67 2.74 9.07
N LEU A 521 13.26 3.99 9.34
CA LEU A 521 11.88 4.33 9.71
C LEU A 521 10.90 3.92 8.61
N CYS A 522 11.17 4.24 7.35
CA CYS A 522 10.31 3.83 6.23
C CYS A 522 10.13 2.30 6.14
N LYS A 523 11.22 1.55 6.29
CA LYS A 523 11.19 0.08 6.28
C LYS A 523 10.39 -0.47 7.47
N SER A 524 10.66 0.03 8.68
CA SER A 524 9.96 -0.39 9.90
C SER A 524 8.47 -0.10 9.83
N LEU A 525 8.09 1.10 9.39
CA LEU A 525 6.70 1.50 9.26
C LEU A 525 5.95 0.65 8.23
N SER A 526 6.56 0.36 7.08
CA SER A 526 5.94 -0.52 6.09
C SER A 526 5.62 -1.90 6.67
N MET A 527 6.53 -2.49 7.44
CA MET A 527 6.32 -3.80 8.07
C MET A 527 5.27 -3.75 9.19
N GLU A 528 5.30 -2.72 10.03
CA GLU A 528 4.32 -2.54 11.13
C GLU A 528 2.90 -2.29 10.60
N ILE A 529 2.75 -1.53 9.51
CA ILE A 529 1.46 -1.30 8.83
C ILE A 529 0.92 -2.60 8.23
N ASP A 530 1.77 -3.38 7.56
CA ASP A 530 1.35 -4.66 6.95
C ASP A 530 0.89 -5.67 8.01
N ALA A 531 1.54 -5.67 9.17
CA ALA A 531 1.13 -6.50 10.31
C ALA A 531 -0.18 -6.03 10.94
N THR A 532 -0.40 -4.71 11.02
CA THR A 532 -1.62 -4.13 11.62
C THR A 532 -2.82 -4.27 10.69
N PHE A 533 -2.65 -4.09 9.38
CA PHE A 533 -3.73 -4.08 8.39
C PHE A 533 -3.61 -5.21 7.35
N PRO A 534 -3.79 -6.50 7.72
CA PRO A 534 -3.55 -7.63 6.83
C PRO A 534 -4.50 -7.70 5.62
N ASN A 535 -5.73 -7.19 5.75
CA ASN A 535 -6.76 -7.23 4.69
C ASN A 535 -7.07 -5.84 4.13
N MET A 536 -6.07 -4.96 4.00
CA MET A 536 -6.26 -3.59 3.55
C MET A 536 -6.72 -3.50 2.08
N GLN A 537 -7.64 -2.59 1.78
CA GLN A 537 -8.08 -2.34 0.41
C GLN A 537 -6.92 -1.77 -0.45
N LYS A 538 -6.91 -2.08 -1.76
CA LYS A 538 -5.88 -1.58 -2.68
C LYS A 538 -5.76 -0.05 -2.70
N LYS A 539 -6.89 0.65 -2.57
CA LYS A 539 -6.93 2.12 -2.52
C LYS A 539 -6.18 2.67 -1.30
N ASP A 540 -6.42 2.06 -0.13
CA ASP A 540 -5.80 2.48 1.12
C ASP A 540 -4.32 2.11 1.16
N ARG A 541 -3.93 0.98 0.56
CA ARG A 541 -2.51 0.66 0.33
C ARG A 541 -1.80 1.74 -0.50
N GLY A 542 -2.42 2.18 -1.59
CA GLY A 542 -1.87 3.24 -2.43
C GLY A 542 -1.66 4.58 -1.69
N LYS A 543 -2.55 4.93 -0.76
CA LYS A 543 -2.37 6.14 0.08
C LYS A 543 -1.14 6.02 0.97
N ILE A 544 -0.96 4.88 1.65
CA ILE A 544 0.18 4.63 2.53
C ILE A 544 1.48 4.64 1.74
N ASP A 545 1.51 3.94 0.60
CA ASP A 545 2.71 3.88 -0.26
C ASP A 545 3.11 5.29 -0.74
N SER A 546 2.13 6.14 -1.05
CA SER A 546 2.38 7.55 -1.39
C SER A 546 3.00 8.32 -0.21
N CYS A 547 2.50 8.14 1.01
CA CYS A 547 3.04 8.82 2.20
C CYS A 547 4.45 8.34 2.53
N LEU A 548 4.72 7.03 2.41
CA LEU A 548 6.06 6.46 2.60
C LEU A 548 7.03 6.93 1.50
N SER A 549 6.55 7.14 0.27
CA SER A 549 7.34 7.74 -0.80
C SER A 549 7.71 9.19 -0.49
N SER A 550 6.77 9.99 0.02
CA SER A 550 7.04 11.34 0.51
C SER A 550 8.09 11.35 1.61
N LEU A 551 7.98 10.44 2.59
CA LEU A 551 8.98 10.31 3.65
C LEU A 551 10.38 9.94 3.12
N LYS A 552 10.47 9.13 2.05
CA LYS A 552 11.73 8.89 1.34
C LYS A 552 12.24 10.13 0.61
N GLY A 553 11.35 11.02 0.18
CA GLY A 553 11.68 12.32 -0.44
C GLY A 553 12.53 13.21 0.47
N VAL A 554 12.34 13.13 1.79
CA VAL A 554 13.14 13.84 2.81
C VAL A 554 14.64 13.57 2.68
N ILE A 555 15.01 12.36 2.25
CA ILE A 555 16.42 11.97 2.04
C ILE A 555 17.09 12.89 1.01
N LEU A 556 16.38 13.30 -0.04
CA LEU A 556 16.93 14.21 -1.05
C LEU A 556 17.18 15.60 -0.48
N ILE A 557 16.31 16.08 0.42
CA ILE A 557 16.48 17.36 1.11
C ILE A 557 17.71 17.31 2.02
N PHE A 558 17.85 16.24 2.81
CA PHE A 558 19.03 16.05 3.67
C PHE A 558 20.32 15.93 2.86
N ARG A 559 20.33 15.21 1.74
CA ARG A 559 21.49 15.18 0.82
C ARG A 559 21.86 16.58 0.33
N GLY A 560 20.89 17.41 -0.03
CA GLY A 560 21.15 18.81 -0.39
C GLY A 560 21.72 19.66 0.76
N VAL A 561 21.38 19.35 2.01
CA VAL A 561 21.96 19.98 3.20
C VAL A 561 23.39 19.49 3.45
N ILE A 562 23.68 18.21 3.24
CA ILE A 562 25.03 17.63 3.31
C ILE A 562 25.94 18.27 2.27
N ASP A 563 25.51 18.31 1.01
CA ASP A 563 26.27 18.93 -0.09
C ASP A 563 26.59 20.41 0.22
N TYR A 564 25.63 21.13 0.79
CA TYR A 564 25.85 22.52 1.24
C TYR A 564 26.87 22.62 2.37
N GLY A 565 26.77 21.77 3.40
CA GLY A 565 27.72 21.76 4.53
C GLY A 565 29.14 21.39 4.09
N LEU A 566 29.27 20.39 3.22
CA LEU A 566 30.54 19.99 2.62
C LEU A 566 31.14 21.09 1.74
N GLU A 567 30.33 21.84 0.99
CA GLU A 567 30.78 23.00 0.22
C GLU A 567 31.32 24.11 1.14
N GLN A 568 30.66 24.37 2.28
CA GLN A 568 31.18 25.31 3.27
C GLN A 568 32.53 24.85 3.84
N LEU A 569 32.69 23.55 4.11
CA LEU A 569 33.95 22.97 4.57
C LEU A 569 35.04 23.08 3.49
N ARG A 570 34.69 22.90 2.21
CA ARG A 570 35.61 23.10 1.07
C ARG A 570 36.16 24.52 1.05
N VAL A 571 35.29 25.53 1.11
CA VAL A 571 35.68 26.95 0.98
C VAL A 571 36.48 27.44 2.19
N SER A 572 36.12 26.99 3.39
CA SER A 572 36.69 27.50 4.65
C SER A 572 37.93 26.75 5.12
N ALA A 573 37.97 25.41 5.00
CA ALA A 573 39.03 24.58 5.58
C ALA A 573 39.96 23.97 4.52
N VAL A 574 39.42 23.49 3.40
CA VAL A 574 40.19 22.74 2.40
C VAL A 574 40.93 23.69 1.46
N LYS A 575 40.20 24.51 0.71
CA LYS A 575 40.75 25.36 -0.36
C LYS A 575 41.84 26.33 0.12
N PRO A 576 41.69 27.03 1.27
CA PRO A 576 42.72 27.96 1.75
C PRO A 576 44.03 27.26 2.16
N ARG A 577 43.97 25.99 2.56
CA ARG A 577 45.15 25.18 2.92
C ARG A 577 45.79 24.54 1.71
N VAL A 578 44.97 23.93 0.84
CA VAL A 578 45.43 23.25 -0.37
C VAL A 578 46.07 24.22 -1.37
N THR A 579 45.52 25.43 -1.50
CA THR A 579 46.01 26.39 -2.51
C THR A 579 47.50 26.73 -2.33
N PRO A 580 47.99 27.19 -1.15
CA PRO A 580 49.42 27.41 -0.92
C PRO A 580 50.29 26.16 -1.08
N TRP A 581 49.82 25.00 -0.61
CA TRP A 581 50.59 23.76 -0.70
C TRP A 581 50.83 23.33 -2.14
N VAL A 582 49.82 23.48 -3.00
CA VAL A 582 49.94 23.16 -4.42
C VAL A 582 50.68 24.28 -5.17
N ASP A 583 50.51 25.55 -4.78
CA ASP A 583 51.22 26.69 -5.39
C ASP A 583 52.73 26.65 -5.16
N ALA A 584 53.22 25.93 -4.15
CA ALA A 584 54.63 25.65 -3.97
C ALA A 584 55.28 25.03 -5.22
N PHE A 585 54.50 24.32 -6.05
CA PHE A 585 54.96 23.76 -7.33
C PHE A 585 55.46 24.85 -8.30
N LEU A 586 54.91 26.08 -8.26
CA LEU A 586 55.39 27.18 -9.11
C LEU A 586 56.82 27.62 -8.79
N SER A 587 57.35 27.25 -7.62
CA SER A 587 58.71 27.60 -7.20
C SER A 587 59.74 26.51 -7.54
N ILE A 588 59.30 25.41 -8.14
CA ILE A 588 60.14 24.27 -8.52
C ILE A 588 60.62 24.48 -9.95
N ASP A 589 61.90 24.25 -10.20
CA ASP A 589 62.42 24.20 -11.57
C ASP A 589 62.14 22.83 -12.19
N HIS A 590 61.52 22.83 -13.38
CA HIS A 590 61.19 21.62 -14.13
C HIS A 590 62.11 21.39 -15.33
N HIS A 591 63.23 22.12 -15.42
CA HIS A 591 64.29 21.91 -16.41
C HIS A 591 65.41 21.06 -15.80
N ILE A 592 65.18 19.76 -15.75
CA ILE A 592 66.01 18.83 -14.99
C ILE A 592 66.97 18.10 -15.93
N ASN A 593 68.25 18.03 -15.54
CA ASN A 593 69.27 17.26 -16.27
C ASN A 593 69.28 15.78 -15.84
N GLU A 594 69.93 14.88 -16.59
CA GLU A 594 69.95 13.44 -16.29
C GLU A 594 70.53 13.12 -14.89
N ASP A 595 71.57 13.84 -14.46
CA ASP A 595 72.15 13.70 -13.11
C ASP A 595 71.21 14.15 -11.98
N GLU A 596 70.33 15.11 -12.27
CA GLU A 596 69.33 15.64 -11.33
C GLU A 596 68.08 14.76 -11.29
N LEU A 597 67.73 14.10 -12.40
CA LEU A 597 66.67 13.09 -12.47
C LEU A 597 66.96 11.91 -11.54
N LEU A 598 68.20 11.40 -11.54
CA LEU A 598 68.64 10.33 -10.64
C LEU A 598 68.57 10.73 -9.15
N ARG A 599 68.85 12.01 -8.84
CA ARG A 599 68.70 12.54 -7.47
C ARG A 599 67.23 12.69 -7.08
N TYR A 600 66.39 13.13 -8.02
CA TYR A 600 64.96 13.28 -7.81
C TYR A 600 64.26 11.94 -7.51
N GLU A 601 64.72 10.86 -8.14
CA GLU A 601 64.21 9.51 -7.91
C GLU A 601 64.35 9.03 -6.45
N THR A 602 65.22 9.66 -5.66
CA THR A 602 65.48 9.30 -4.26
C THR A 602 64.61 10.09 -3.27
N ASP A 603 64.35 11.38 -3.50
CA ASP A 603 63.79 12.28 -2.47
C ASP A 603 62.38 12.85 -2.76
N GLU A 604 61.88 12.88 -4.01
CA GLU A 604 60.55 13.43 -4.42
C GLU A 604 59.96 14.53 -3.50
N PRO A 605 60.65 15.66 -3.30
CA PRO A 605 60.41 16.54 -2.16
C PRO A 605 59.04 17.22 -2.18
N PHE A 606 58.50 17.53 -3.37
CA PHE A 606 57.21 18.20 -3.50
C PHE A 606 56.03 17.29 -3.15
N VAL A 607 55.92 16.13 -3.80
CA VAL A 607 54.78 15.23 -3.56
C VAL A 607 54.82 14.64 -2.17
N GLN A 608 55.99 14.30 -1.62
CA GLN A 608 56.06 13.84 -0.22
C GLN A 608 55.58 14.91 0.77
N THR A 609 55.99 16.17 0.56
CA THR A 609 55.53 17.30 1.40
C THR A 609 54.02 17.52 1.23
N LEU A 610 53.52 17.48 0.00
CA LEU A 610 52.10 17.64 -0.28
C LEU A 610 51.28 16.51 0.36
N VAL A 611 51.69 15.25 0.20
CA VAL A 611 51.04 14.08 0.81
C VAL A 611 51.03 14.19 2.34
N THR A 612 52.15 14.59 2.95
CA THR A 612 52.23 14.79 4.42
C THR A 612 51.26 15.86 4.90
N ASN A 613 51.16 16.99 4.20
CA ASN A 613 50.22 18.06 4.53
C ASN A 613 48.75 17.62 4.36
N LEU A 614 48.46 16.86 3.30
CA LEU A 614 47.14 16.31 3.04
C LEU A 614 46.73 15.26 4.08
N ASP A 615 47.65 14.38 4.50
CA ASP A 615 47.41 13.42 5.59
C ASP A 615 47.13 14.14 6.90
N GLY A 616 47.98 15.11 7.29
CA GLY A 616 47.75 15.91 8.49
C GLY A 616 46.39 16.63 8.50
N LEU A 617 45.92 17.11 7.34
CA LEU A 617 44.58 17.68 7.21
C LEU A 617 43.48 16.62 7.41
N LEU A 618 43.59 15.47 6.74
CA LEU A 618 42.59 14.40 6.78
C LEU A 618 42.49 13.76 8.16
N GLN A 619 43.62 13.51 8.85
CA GLN A 619 43.62 12.98 10.21
C GLN A 619 42.86 13.88 11.19
N GLY A 620 42.90 15.20 10.98
CA GLY A 620 42.16 16.18 11.78
C GLY A 620 40.63 16.05 11.68
N PHE A 621 40.10 15.39 10.64
CA PHE A 621 38.65 15.18 10.46
C PHE A 621 38.23 13.72 10.66
N LYS A 622 39.16 12.75 10.59
CA LYS A 622 38.88 11.31 10.59
C LYS A 622 38.12 10.84 11.85
N GLY A 623 38.45 11.38 13.02
CA GLY A 623 37.76 11.04 14.26
C GLY A 623 36.39 11.70 14.43
N SER A 624 36.15 12.83 13.75
CA SER A 624 35.00 13.70 13.99
C SER A 624 33.90 13.60 12.92
N LEU A 625 34.15 12.96 11.78
CA LEU A 625 33.16 12.76 10.70
C LEU A 625 32.69 11.31 10.64
N THR A 626 31.46 11.10 10.18
CA THR A 626 30.98 9.77 9.76
C THR A 626 31.80 9.26 8.57
N THR A 627 31.83 7.95 8.37
CA THR A 627 32.54 7.31 7.24
C THR A 627 32.09 7.87 5.90
N SER A 628 30.78 8.08 5.71
CA SER A 628 30.20 8.62 4.47
C SER A 628 30.65 10.06 4.22
N ASN A 629 30.54 10.93 5.23
CA ASN A 629 30.97 12.33 5.10
C ASN A 629 32.49 12.45 4.94
N TYR A 630 33.26 11.57 5.57
CA TYR A 630 34.71 11.52 5.45
C TYR A 630 35.14 11.12 4.03
N ASP A 631 34.52 10.09 3.45
CA ASP A 631 34.75 9.71 2.05
C ASP A 631 34.35 10.85 1.09
N ALA A 632 33.22 11.53 1.35
CA ALA A 632 32.81 12.69 0.57
C ALA A 632 33.81 13.86 0.67
N LEU A 633 34.38 14.10 1.86
CA LEU A 633 35.43 15.09 2.08
C LEU A 633 36.70 14.74 1.30
N ILE A 634 37.16 13.48 1.30
CA ILE A 634 38.30 13.05 0.49
C ILE A 634 38.01 13.26 -1.00
N GLY A 635 36.79 12.98 -1.42
CA GLY A 635 36.33 13.27 -2.77
C GLY A 635 36.46 14.76 -3.13
N LEU A 636 36.04 15.66 -2.25
CA LEU A 636 36.16 17.11 -2.45
C LEU A 636 37.61 17.60 -2.41
N LEU A 637 38.40 17.08 -1.48
CA LEU A 637 39.83 17.35 -1.37
C LEU A 637 40.55 16.96 -2.66
N THR A 638 40.30 15.76 -3.16
CA THR A 638 40.87 15.26 -4.42
C THR A 638 40.52 16.18 -5.57
N ALA A 639 39.27 16.61 -5.69
CA ALA A 639 38.84 17.50 -6.77
C ALA A 639 39.50 18.90 -6.67
N GLU A 640 39.67 19.44 -5.46
CA GLU A 640 40.34 20.74 -5.28
C GLU A 640 41.84 20.64 -5.59
N VAL A 641 42.50 19.58 -5.12
CA VAL A 641 43.93 19.32 -5.39
C VAL A 641 44.17 19.16 -6.89
N THR A 642 43.38 18.31 -7.58
CA THR A 642 43.59 18.09 -9.02
C THR A 642 43.30 19.33 -9.84
N ALA A 643 42.23 20.07 -9.53
CA ALA A 643 41.89 21.31 -10.22
C ALA A 643 42.92 22.43 -9.97
N ARG A 644 43.51 22.51 -8.77
CA ARG A 644 44.57 23.49 -8.49
C ARG A 644 45.88 23.08 -9.16
N LEU A 645 46.25 21.81 -9.11
CA LEU A 645 47.48 21.31 -9.72
C LEU A 645 47.45 21.50 -11.23
N GLU A 646 46.31 21.23 -11.89
CA GLU A 646 46.15 21.49 -13.32
C GLU A 646 46.41 22.97 -13.67
N LYS A 647 45.87 23.90 -12.88
CA LYS A 647 46.08 25.35 -13.08
C LYS A 647 47.53 25.78 -12.88
N VAL A 648 48.23 25.13 -11.96
CA VAL A 648 49.62 25.45 -11.63
C VAL A 648 50.57 24.86 -12.69
N VAL A 649 50.36 23.61 -13.11
CA VAL A 649 51.09 22.98 -14.22
C VAL A 649 50.96 23.80 -15.51
N LEU A 650 49.76 24.31 -15.84
CA LEU A 650 49.54 25.15 -17.03
C LEU A 650 50.23 26.53 -17.00
N LYS A 651 50.87 26.91 -15.87
CA LYS A 651 51.66 28.13 -15.73
C LYS A 651 53.18 27.86 -15.69
N SER A 652 53.58 26.60 -15.61
CA SER A 652 54.98 26.16 -15.59
C SER A 652 55.47 25.79 -16.99
N THR A 653 56.78 25.75 -17.18
CA THR A 653 57.44 25.25 -18.40
C THR A 653 58.26 24.01 -18.07
N PHE A 654 58.38 23.09 -19.02
CA PHE A 654 58.96 21.76 -18.79
C PHE A 654 59.99 21.39 -19.86
N ASN A 655 60.96 20.54 -19.50
CA ASN A 655 61.64 19.66 -20.44
C ASN A 655 61.10 18.22 -20.31
N ARG A 656 61.60 17.27 -21.11
CA ARG A 656 61.16 15.87 -21.06
C ARG A 656 61.30 15.24 -19.66
N ALA A 657 62.44 15.43 -19.00
CA ALA A 657 62.71 14.88 -17.67
C ALA A 657 61.74 15.44 -16.61
N GLY A 658 61.45 16.75 -16.66
CA GLY A 658 60.43 17.38 -15.82
C GLY A 658 59.01 16.84 -16.06
N GLY A 659 58.68 16.49 -17.31
CA GLY A 659 57.42 15.82 -17.65
C GLY A 659 57.30 14.40 -17.07
N LEU A 660 58.39 13.62 -17.10
CA LEU A 660 58.46 12.28 -16.48
C LEU A 660 58.34 12.34 -14.96
N ILE A 661 58.97 13.33 -14.33
CA ILE A 661 58.83 13.58 -12.89
C ILE A 661 57.38 13.92 -12.54
N LEU A 662 56.76 14.85 -13.27
CA LEU A 662 55.36 15.21 -13.06
C LEU A 662 54.41 14.00 -13.19
N ASP A 663 54.66 13.09 -14.14
CA ASP A 663 53.88 11.86 -14.27
C ASP A 663 54.05 10.92 -13.06
N LYS A 664 55.28 10.76 -12.55
CA LYS A 664 55.56 9.99 -11.33
C LYS A 664 54.87 10.62 -10.11
N GLU A 665 54.94 11.93 -9.99
CA GLU A 665 54.31 12.72 -8.93
C GLU A 665 52.79 12.58 -8.90
N ILE A 666 52.14 12.70 -10.06
CA ILE A 666 50.69 12.52 -10.21
C ILE A 666 50.29 11.09 -9.85
N ARG A 667 51.08 10.08 -10.25
CA ARG A 667 50.83 8.67 -9.90
C ARG A 667 50.97 8.42 -8.39
N SER A 668 51.99 8.97 -7.75
CA SER A 668 52.22 8.87 -6.30
C SER A 668 51.08 9.52 -5.51
N LEU A 669 50.67 10.74 -5.89
CA LEU A 669 49.54 11.44 -5.29
C LEU A 669 48.21 10.71 -5.50
N ALA A 670 47.97 10.17 -6.70
CA ALA A 670 46.78 9.37 -6.99
C ALA A 670 46.77 8.08 -6.17
N SER A 671 47.92 7.42 -5.99
CA SER A 671 48.04 6.21 -5.18
C SER A 671 47.74 6.48 -3.71
N TYR A 672 48.25 7.59 -3.16
CA TYR A 672 47.94 8.01 -1.79
C TYR A 672 46.44 8.28 -1.60
N LEU A 673 45.82 9.11 -2.45
CA LEU A 673 44.40 9.43 -2.32
C LEU A 673 43.50 8.23 -2.60
N ALA A 674 43.89 7.32 -3.50
CA ALA A 674 43.20 6.05 -3.71
C ALA A 674 43.26 5.14 -2.48
N ALA A 675 44.36 5.16 -1.72
CA ALA A 675 44.48 4.40 -0.47
C ALA A 675 43.67 5.04 0.68
N ALA A 676 43.39 6.35 0.61
CA ALA A 676 42.69 7.09 1.64
C ALA A 676 41.15 6.96 1.57
N THR A 677 40.57 6.63 0.40
CA THR A 677 39.11 6.49 0.21
C THR A 677 38.71 5.11 -0.30
N SER A 678 37.43 4.75 -0.11
CA SER A 678 36.83 3.54 -0.66
C SER A 678 36.51 3.62 -2.17
N TRP A 679 36.52 4.83 -2.77
CA TRP A 679 36.12 5.05 -4.15
C TRP A 679 37.28 5.27 -5.13
N SER A 680 37.02 5.03 -6.42
CA SER A 680 38.02 5.26 -7.47
C SER A 680 38.28 6.76 -7.69
N VAL A 681 39.51 7.19 -7.45
CA VAL A 681 39.99 8.56 -7.76
C VAL A 681 40.42 8.72 -9.22
N ARG A 682 40.47 7.63 -10.01
CA ARG A 682 40.99 7.61 -11.39
C ARG A 682 40.35 8.68 -12.27
N ASP A 683 39.03 8.84 -12.17
CA ASP A 683 38.29 9.81 -12.97
C ASP A 683 38.79 11.26 -12.74
N LYS A 684 39.00 11.62 -11.48
CA LYS A 684 39.44 12.96 -11.06
C LYS A 684 40.87 13.27 -11.48
N PHE A 685 41.71 12.25 -11.63
CA PHE A 685 43.09 12.37 -12.09
C PHE A 685 43.26 12.24 -13.61
N ALA A 686 42.26 11.76 -14.35
CA ALA A 686 42.38 11.43 -15.77
C ALA A 686 42.95 12.58 -16.63
N ARG A 687 42.48 13.82 -16.42
CA ARG A 687 43.00 14.99 -17.13
C ARG A 687 44.47 15.27 -16.81
N LEU A 688 44.84 15.20 -15.53
CA LEU A 688 46.23 15.41 -15.09
C LEU A 688 47.16 14.32 -15.63
N THR A 689 46.74 13.06 -15.62
CA THR A 689 47.51 11.96 -16.21
C THR A 689 47.70 12.17 -17.72
N GLN A 690 46.67 12.64 -18.44
CA GLN A 690 46.79 12.98 -19.87
C GLN A 690 47.74 14.18 -20.10
N ILE A 691 47.67 15.21 -19.27
CA ILE A 691 48.61 16.35 -19.30
C ILE A 691 50.05 15.86 -19.10
N ALA A 692 50.30 15.03 -18.09
CA ALA A 692 51.62 14.47 -17.81
C ALA A 692 52.11 13.58 -18.96
N THR A 693 51.23 12.77 -19.56
CA THR A 693 51.54 11.96 -20.74
C THR A 693 52.04 12.85 -21.88
N ILE A 694 51.32 13.93 -22.22
CA ILE A 694 51.73 14.89 -23.26
C ILE A 694 53.10 15.48 -22.96
N LEU A 695 53.34 15.87 -21.69
CA LEU A 695 54.60 16.48 -21.26
C LEU A 695 55.76 15.48 -21.16
N SER A 696 55.50 14.17 -21.18
CA SER A 696 56.53 13.10 -21.07
C SER A 696 56.97 12.50 -22.41
N ILE A 697 56.25 12.79 -23.49
CA ILE A 697 56.50 12.23 -24.84
C ILE A 697 57.87 12.65 -25.40
N GLU A 698 58.49 11.75 -26.18
CA GLU A 698 59.80 11.99 -26.80
C GLU A 698 59.70 12.90 -28.03
N LYS A 699 58.73 12.62 -28.90
CA LYS A 699 58.58 13.27 -30.20
C LYS A 699 57.18 13.81 -30.42
N VAL A 700 57.09 15.01 -31.01
CA VAL A 700 55.81 15.69 -31.24
C VAL A 700 54.88 14.83 -32.11
N GLU A 701 55.41 14.04 -33.04
CA GLU A 701 54.61 13.17 -33.93
C GLU A 701 53.83 12.08 -33.17
N GLU A 702 54.35 11.60 -32.03
CA GLU A 702 53.72 10.55 -31.21
C GLU A 702 52.41 11.03 -30.57
N LEU A 703 52.19 12.35 -30.46
CA LEU A 703 50.95 12.91 -29.92
C LEU A 703 49.72 12.53 -30.74
N ALA A 704 49.86 12.33 -32.05
CA ALA A 704 48.75 11.93 -32.92
C ALA A 704 48.25 10.51 -32.60
N ASP A 705 49.13 9.62 -32.13
CA ASP A 705 48.79 8.24 -31.79
C ASP A 705 48.03 8.15 -30.46
N TYR A 706 48.32 9.05 -29.51
CA TYR A 706 47.62 9.12 -28.22
C TYR A 706 46.27 9.87 -28.30
N CYS A 707 46.14 10.86 -29.21
CA CYS A 707 44.97 11.72 -29.32
C CYS A 707 43.96 11.28 -30.40
N GLY A 708 44.25 10.20 -31.15
CA GLY A 708 43.43 9.74 -32.27
C GLY A 708 42.02 9.27 -31.88
N ALA A 709 41.13 9.18 -32.89
CA ALA A 709 39.70 8.87 -32.73
C ALA A 709 39.38 7.52 -32.04
N ASP A 710 40.35 6.61 -31.94
CA ASP A 710 40.21 5.30 -31.27
C ASP A 710 40.57 5.33 -29.75
N ALA A 711 40.98 6.49 -29.21
CA ALA A 711 41.30 6.63 -27.79
C ALA A 711 40.03 6.79 -26.93
N ILE A 712 39.46 5.66 -26.48
CA ILE A 712 38.19 5.53 -25.73
C ILE A 712 38.09 6.39 -24.44
N ALA A 713 39.16 7.05 -23.99
CA ALA A 713 39.19 7.79 -22.72
C ALA A 713 39.83 9.20 -22.76
N TRP A 714 40.11 9.78 -23.94
CA TRP A 714 40.78 11.09 -24.03
C TRP A 714 39.84 12.26 -23.67
N ARG A 715 40.23 13.14 -22.73
CA ARG A 715 39.38 14.24 -22.19
C ARG A 715 39.82 15.63 -22.61
N LEU A 716 41.01 15.77 -23.19
CA LEU A 716 41.58 17.05 -23.58
C LEU A 716 41.19 17.37 -25.02
N THR A 717 40.73 18.59 -25.25
CA THR A 717 40.44 19.08 -26.60
C THR A 717 41.72 19.29 -27.42
N PRO A 718 41.67 19.21 -28.76
CA PRO A 718 42.85 19.44 -29.61
C PRO A 718 43.54 20.79 -29.37
N SER A 719 42.79 21.83 -28.99
CA SER A 719 43.35 23.14 -28.61
C SER A 719 44.08 23.10 -27.26
N GLU A 720 43.55 22.39 -26.27
CA GLU A 720 44.23 22.15 -24.99
C GLU A 720 45.50 21.33 -25.20
N VAL A 721 45.48 20.29 -26.02
CA VAL A 721 46.67 19.47 -26.34
C VAL A 721 47.79 20.33 -26.93
N ARG A 722 47.48 21.18 -27.91
CA ARG A 722 48.47 22.11 -28.50
C ARG A 722 49.01 23.10 -27.46
N ARG A 723 48.16 23.60 -26.57
CA ARG A 723 48.56 24.51 -25.49
C ARG A 723 49.48 23.81 -24.49
N ILE A 724 49.17 22.58 -24.08
CA ILE A 724 49.99 21.80 -23.15
C ILE A 724 51.32 21.43 -23.79
N ALA A 725 51.31 21.00 -25.06
CA ALA A 725 52.54 20.73 -25.81
C ALA A 725 53.44 21.97 -25.94
N SER A 726 52.87 23.18 -26.00
CA SER A 726 53.66 24.43 -26.03
C SER A 726 54.36 24.78 -24.71
N LEU A 727 54.06 24.06 -23.62
CA LEU A 727 54.78 24.20 -22.35
C LEU A 727 56.15 23.49 -22.35
N ARG A 728 56.40 22.61 -23.34
CA ARG A 728 57.70 21.96 -23.58
C ARG A 728 58.63 22.89 -24.36
N ILE A 729 59.71 23.34 -23.72
CA ILE A 729 60.64 24.31 -24.33
C ILE A 729 61.46 23.72 -25.49
N ASP A 730 61.55 22.41 -25.56
CA ASP A 730 62.30 21.65 -26.56
C ASP A 730 61.48 21.38 -27.84
N PHE A 731 60.16 21.59 -27.81
CA PHE A 731 59.31 21.44 -28.99
C PHE A 731 59.26 22.72 -29.81
N ARG A 732 59.44 22.59 -31.14
CA ARG A 732 59.35 23.74 -32.04
C ARG A 732 57.87 24.13 -32.23
N PRO A 733 57.54 25.43 -32.18
CA PRO A 733 56.16 25.89 -32.32
C PRO A 733 55.55 25.61 -33.70
N GLU A 734 56.38 25.43 -34.73
CA GLU A 734 55.94 25.04 -36.07
C GLU A 734 55.45 23.58 -36.12
N ASP A 735 56.15 22.68 -35.42
CA ASP A 735 55.84 21.25 -35.39
C ASP A 735 54.53 21.01 -34.63
N ILE A 736 54.30 21.76 -33.54
CA ILE A 736 53.02 21.74 -32.80
C ILE A 736 51.85 22.23 -33.66
N LYS A 737 52.06 23.24 -34.53
CA LYS A 737 51.03 23.75 -35.44
C LYS A 737 50.71 22.80 -36.59
N ARG A 738 51.67 21.98 -37.01
CA ARG A 738 51.51 21.00 -38.10
C ARG A 738 50.79 19.71 -37.67
N LEU A 739 50.60 19.51 -36.36
CA LEU A 739 49.84 18.38 -35.81
C LEU A 739 48.38 18.36 -36.28
N LYS A 740 48.01 17.26 -36.93
CA LYS A 740 46.62 16.88 -37.22
C LYS A 740 46.11 16.03 -36.05
N LEU A 741 45.40 16.69 -35.13
CA LEU A 741 44.77 16.10 -33.94
C LEU A 741 43.26 16.02 -34.16
#